data_AF-A0AAW7X2U4-F1
#
_entry.id   AF-A0AAW7X2U4-F1
#
_cell.length_a   1.000
_cell.length_b   1.000
_cell.length_c   1.000
_cell.angle_alpha   90.00
_cell.angle_beta   90.00
_cell.angle_gamma   90.00
#
_symmetry.space_group_name_H-M   'P 1'
#
loop_
_entity.id
_entity.type
_entity.pdbx_description
1 polymer ?
#
loop_
_entity_poly.entity_id
_entity_poly.type
_entity_poly.pdbx_seq_one_letter_code
_entity_poly.pdbx_strand_id
1 'polypeptide(L)'
;MNFLQHLRISHKISALMIGLIFGFIAIGVTYYIQINVDKANRNLERGSLGFQSSTAELGMLQAQITAQAERYITTGDPAALQRYNALSEQYNALTSTANASAVEVSLGKAFSQVTTAAKQHANAISQLAPSEAGLTESTATELEQTMASLNALVGSTNSQEAIMAFSKLQELLEKIKASASPTHIQGLNDGLSTFREKFLASTFTASQQQEFAELSGSLQNSISLIDVNEPTASPEQLASVQALAANWATASNELLSEAKQKAETTMAAGSEKTLLSEAAVTAIIFVVALGTTVGVYLIYKSIIFPMAHMQSVIRRINRGKSKTRVKMMSHDEMGDLGTAFNKLLDERIQQLEDQSKENDKLNNSIISLIRALGMIARKDLTIKVPVSSDITGTISDAVNLLTTETAKTLHSVRDISEEVNGVSAKLQEQSTVVMQFADNERRQIQATSKALEVLARAMTDVAAKAGVADTAATEAIESTQEARKTVLETVSGIRTIRETISETEKRMKRLGDRSQEISGIVNLINTIAERTHILALNASMHAASAGEAGRGFAVVADEVQRLAESARQSTDEISAMVNNIRIETSDTVTLMNTLISQVADGSRLAEQAGKKMEDTESATRTLVLNVQSIAEHATQQAEVANRVKDRAAIIRTISEKTGKQLAAQKEFTDSLHNCAETLLERVNVFSLPEMEREERVVTTGANVTPIQSAG
;
A
#
# COMPACT_ATOMS: atom_id res chain seq x y z
N MET A 1 32.15 -99.96 2.93
CA MET A 1 32.48 -101.20 3.66
C MET A 1 33.71 -100.89 4.53
N ASN A 2 33.50 -100.93 5.85
CA ASN A 2 34.47 -101.05 6.95
C ASN A 2 35.44 -99.90 7.32
N PHE A 3 34.91 -98.74 7.77
CA PHE A 3 35.59 -97.96 8.83
C PHE A 3 34.66 -97.12 9.75
N LEU A 4 33.34 -97.31 9.70
CA LEU A 4 32.36 -96.56 10.52
C LEU A 4 31.57 -97.47 11.48
N GLN A 5 32.22 -98.45 12.12
CA GLN A 5 31.57 -99.33 13.10
C GLN A 5 32.18 -99.38 14.51
N HIS A 6 33.21 -98.56 14.82
CA HIS A 6 33.80 -98.54 16.17
C HIS A 6 34.01 -97.13 16.74
N LEU A 7 32.96 -96.32 16.74
CA LEU A 7 32.83 -95.21 17.70
C LEU A 7 31.49 -95.35 18.42
N ARG A 8 31.49 -96.13 19.52
CA ARG A 8 30.45 -96.03 20.54
C ARG A 8 30.62 -94.68 21.24
N ILE A 9 30.08 -93.63 20.63
CA ILE A 9 29.73 -92.40 21.32
C ILE A 9 28.78 -92.82 22.44
N SER A 10 29.28 -92.79 23.68
CA SER A 10 28.48 -93.07 24.87
C SER A 10 27.21 -92.24 24.79
N HIS A 11 26.04 -92.86 25.00
CA HIS A 11 24.72 -92.22 24.97
C HIS A 11 24.64 -90.94 25.86
N LYS A 12 25.60 -90.76 26.77
CA LYS A 12 25.77 -89.57 27.61
C LYS A 12 26.31 -88.33 26.86
N ILE A 13 27.16 -88.50 25.83
CA ILE A 13 27.69 -87.38 25.01
C ILE A 13 26.64 -86.93 23.99
N SER A 14 25.84 -87.88 23.46
CA SER A 14 24.74 -87.55 22.54
C SER A 14 23.62 -86.77 23.24
N ALA A 15 23.28 -87.11 24.49
CA ALA A 15 22.29 -86.36 25.27
C ALA A 15 22.76 -84.93 25.61
N LEU A 16 24.06 -84.74 25.84
CA LEU A 16 24.65 -83.45 26.20
C LEU A 16 24.79 -82.51 24.99
N MET A 17 25.09 -83.07 23.81
CA MET A 17 25.05 -82.33 22.53
C MET A 17 23.62 -81.96 22.13
N ILE A 18 22.64 -82.84 22.35
CA ILE A 18 21.22 -82.53 22.09
C ILE A 18 20.75 -81.40 23.01
N GLY A 19 21.13 -81.40 24.29
CA GLY A 19 20.80 -80.32 25.23
C GLY A 19 21.42 -78.97 24.85
N LEU A 20 22.68 -78.95 24.40
CA LEU A 20 23.36 -77.74 23.92
C LEU A 20 22.73 -77.18 22.64
N ILE A 21 22.37 -78.06 21.69
CA ILE A 21 21.69 -77.68 20.45
C ILE A 21 20.31 -77.09 20.75
N PHE A 22 19.53 -77.69 21.66
CA PHE A 22 18.25 -77.12 22.09
C PHE A 22 18.39 -75.78 22.81
N GLY A 23 19.46 -75.58 23.61
CA GLY A 23 19.76 -74.30 24.24
C GLY A 23 20.10 -73.20 23.23
N PHE A 24 20.89 -73.50 22.20
CA PHE A 24 21.19 -72.55 21.13
C PHE A 24 19.98 -72.24 20.25
N ILE A 25 19.14 -73.24 19.95
CA ILE A 25 17.88 -73.03 19.23
C ILE A 25 16.93 -72.14 20.04
N ALA A 26 16.82 -72.36 21.36
CA ALA A 26 16.00 -71.52 22.23
C ALA A 26 16.49 -70.06 22.23
N ILE A 27 17.80 -69.83 22.40
CA ILE A 27 18.38 -68.47 22.35
C ILE A 27 18.17 -67.81 20.98
N GLY A 28 18.33 -68.55 19.89
CA GLY A 28 18.11 -68.06 18.53
C GLY A 28 16.64 -67.70 18.26
N VAL A 29 15.69 -68.50 18.75
CA VAL A 29 14.25 -68.22 18.66
C VAL A 29 13.88 -67.00 19.50
N THR A 30 14.43 -66.85 20.71
CA THR A 30 14.20 -65.67 21.56
C THR A 30 14.76 -64.40 20.90
N TYR A 31 15.97 -64.45 20.37
CA TYR A 31 16.59 -63.32 19.67
C TYR A 31 15.83 -62.93 18.39
N TYR A 32 15.33 -63.92 17.64
CA TYR A 32 14.51 -63.71 16.45
C TYR A 32 13.15 -63.07 16.78
N ILE A 33 12.49 -63.52 17.86
CA ILE A 33 11.23 -62.93 18.34
C ILE A 33 11.47 -61.47 18.77
N GLN A 34 12.55 -61.20 19.51
CA GLN A 34 12.85 -59.85 19.99
C GLN A 34 13.16 -58.86 18.86
N ILE A 35 13.92 -59.29 17.84
CA ILE A 35 14.17 -58.47 16.64
C ILE A 35 12.88 -58.19 15.86
N ASN A 36 11.98 -59.16 15.74
CA ASN A 36 10.73 -58.97 15.02
C ASN A 36 9.75 -58.08 15.78
N VAL A 37 9.72 -58.17 17.12
CA VAL A 37 8.95 -57.25 17.97
C VAL A 37 9.52 -55.83 17.91
N ASP A 38 10.84 -55.65 17.96
CA ASP A 38 11.49 -54.34 17.83
C ASP A 38 11.33 -53.72 16.43
N LYS A 39 11.25 -54.55 15.38
CA LYS A 39 10.93 -54.08 14.02
C LYS A 39 9.45 -53.69 13.90
N ALA A 40 8.54 -54.45 14.49
CA ALA A 40 7.12 -54.13 14.52
C ALA A 40 6.85 -52.83 15.29
N ASN A 41 7.47 -52.64 16.45
CA ASN A 41 7.35 -51.41 17.24
C ASN A 41 7.93 -50.18 16.53
N ARG A 42 9.11 -50.28 15.90
CA ARG A 42 9.69 -49.15 15.14
C ARG A 42 8.87 -48.75 13.92
N ASN A 43 8.19 -49.71 13.27
CA ASN A 43 7.29 -49.40 12.15
C ASN A 43 5.97 -48.77 12.63
N LEU A 44 5.43 -49.21 13.77
CA LEU A 44 4.27 -48.59 14.42
C LEU A 44 4.57 -47.17 14.90
N GLU A 45 5.76 -46.92 15.45
CA GLU A 45 6.19 -45.62 15.95
C GLU A 45 6.40 -44.61 14.81
N ARG A 46 7.00 -45.04 13.68
CA ARG A 46 7.09 -44.20 12.46
C ARG A 46 5.74 -43.89 11.84
N GLY A 47 4.82 -44.87 11.82
CA GLY A 47 3.45 -44.66 11.34
C GLY A 47 2.66 -43.68 12.22
N SER A 48 2.79 -43.79 13.54
CA SER A 48 2.17 -42.88 14.52
C SER A 48 2.70 -41.45 14.40
N LEU A 49 4.03 -41.26 14.28
CA LEU A 49 4.63 -39.93 14.10
C LEU A 49 4.24 -39.27 12.78
N GLY A 50 4.20 -40.04 11.68
CA GLY A 50 3.70 -39.54 10.40
C GLY A 50 2.24 -39.11 10.48
N PHE A 51 1.41 -39.90 11.17
CA PHE A 51 -0.01 -39.59 11.39
C PHE A 51 -0.23 -38.36 12.30
N GLN A 52 0.58 -38.18 13.35
CA GLN A 52 0.58 -36.98 14.19
C GLN A 52 1.00 -35.72 13.41
N SER A 53 1.95 -35.84 12.50
CA SER A 53 2.37 -34.73 11.64
C SER A 53 1.26 -34.31 10.67
N SER A 54 0.64 -35.27 9.97
CA SER A 54 -0.46 -34.99 9.03
C SER A 54 -1.69 -34.40 9.72
N THR A 55 -1.99 -34.82 10.96
CA THR A 55 -3.12 -34.29 11.73
C THR A 55 -2.87 -32.85 12.21
N ALA A 56 -1.64 -32.50 12.59
CA ALA A 56 -1.26 -31.11 12.90
C ALA A 56 -1.34 -30.19 11.67
N GLU A 57 -0.90 -30.68 10.52
CA GLU A 57 -0.94 -29.93 9.26
C GLU A 57 -2.38 -29.69 8.77
N LEU A 58 -3.27 -30.68 8.91
CA LEU A 58 -4.71 -30.52 8.67
C LEU A 58 -5.33 -29.43 9.56
N GLY A 59 -4.98 -29.38 10.85
CA GLY A 59 -5.47 -28.35 11.77
C GLY A 59 -5.01 -26.93 11.40
N MET A 60 -3.76 -26.77 10.94
CA MET A 60 -3.24 -25.48 10.47
C MET A 60 -3.93 -25.02 9.18
N LEU A 61 -4.08 -25.92 8.20
CA LEU A 61 -4.78 -25.62 6.95
C LEU A 61 -6.24 -25.23 7.21
N GLN A 62 -6.94 -25.93 8.11
CA GLN A 62 -8.29 -25.58 8.52
C GLN A 62 -8.38 -24.15 9.05
N ALA A 63 -7.52 -23.77 10.01
CA ALA A 63 -7.52 -22.43 10.59
C ALA A 63 -7.27 -21.34 9.53
N GLN A 64 -6.38 -21.60 8.57
CA GLN A 64 -6.10 -20.68 7.47
C GLN A 64 -7.29 -20.56 6.51
N ILE A 65 -7.96 -21.66 6.16
CA ILE A 65 -9.15 -21.66 5.30
C ILE A 65 -10.28 -20.87 5.97
N THR A 66 -10.55 -21.11 7.26
CA THR A 66 -11.57 -20.37 8.01
C THR A 66 -11.28 -18.87 8.04
N ALA A 67 -10.02 -18.46 8.26
CA ALA A 67 -9.63 -17.05 8.27
C ALA A 67 -9.78 -16.38 6.89
N GLN A 68 -9.46 -17.07 5.80
CA GLN A 68 -9.65 -16.52 4.45
C GLN A 68 -11.13 -16.46 4.05
N ALA A 69 -11.93 -17.46 4.45
CA ALA A 69 -13.37 -17.45 4.27
C ALA A 69 -14.02 -16.27 5.00
N GLU A 70 -13.71 -16.09 6.29
CA GLU A 70 -14.25 -14.99 7.09
C GLU A 70 -13.86 -13.63 6.53
N ARG A 71 -12.60 -13.48 6.09
CA ARG A 71 -12.13 -12.27 5.40
C ARG A 71 -12.90 -12.04 4.09
N TYR A 72 -13.08 -13.05 3.26
CA TYR A 72 -13.86 -12.91 2.03
C TYR A 72 -15.31 -12.52 2.31
N ILE A 73 -15.94 -13.18 3.28
CA ILE A 73 -17.32 -12.93 3.69
C ILE A 73 -17.50 -11.52 4.27
N THR A 74 -16.50 -10.97 4.97
CA THR A 74 -16.57 -9.64 5.61
C THR A 74 -16.11 -8.49 4.72
N THR A 75 -15.23 -8.75 3.75
CA THR A 75 -14.57 -7.70 2.94
C THR A 75 -14.85 -7.78 1.45
N GLY A 76 -15.42 -8.89 0.96
CA GLY A 76 -15.61 -9.15 -0.47
C GLY A 76 -14.32 -9.32 -1.28
N ASP A 77 -13.14 -9.43 -0.62
CA ASP A 77 -11.82 -9.45 -1.25
C ASP A 77 -11.62 -10.71 -2.14
N PRO A 78 -11.55 -10.58 -3.48
CA PRO A 78 -11.40 -11.73 -4.39
C PRO A 78 -10.09 -12.51 -4.16
N ALA A 79 -9.05 -11.85 -3.65
CA ALA A 79 -7.80 -12.52 -3.31
C ALA A 79 -7.97 -13.45 -2.11
N ALA A 80 -8.88 -13.13 -1.18
CA ALA A 80 -9.23 -14.01 -0.06
C ALA A 80 -9.97 -15.26 -0.56
N LEU A 81 -10.86 -15.14 -1.55
CA LEU A 81 -11.54 -16.29 -2.18
C LEU A 81 -10.56 -17.20 -2.94
N GLN A 82 -9.62 -16.62 -3.69
CA GLN A 82 -8.58 -17.42 -4.37
C GLN A 82 -7.70 -18.19 -3.39
N ARG A 83 -7.29 -17.55 -2.29
CA ARG A 83 -6.53 -18.21 -1.22
C ARG A 83 -7.35 -19.27 -0.51
N TYR A 84 -8.63 -19.02 -0.24
CA TYR A 84 -9.57 -20.00 0.30
C TYR A 84 -9.63 -21.27 -0.58
N ASN A 85 -9.80 -21.11 -1.90
CA ASN A 85 -9.88 -22.23 -2.83
C ASN A 85 -8.58 -23.05 -2.87
N ALA A 86 -7.43 -22.37 -2.97
CA ALA A 86 -6.13 -23.05 -2.99
C ALA A 86 -5.85 -23.84 -1.70
N LEU A 87 -6.13 -23.24 -0.53
CA LEU A 87 -5.97 -23.90 0.76
C LEU A 87 -6.96 -25.07 0.92
N SER A 88 -8.20 -24.92 0.44
CA SER A 88 -9.21 -25.99 0.46
C SER A 88 -8.81 -27.18 -0.41
N GLU A 89 -8.17 -26.95 -1.55
CA GLU A 89 -7.64 -27.99 -2.41
C GLU A 89 -6.48 -28.75 -1.74
N GLN A 90 -5.57 -28.02 -1.09
CA GLN A 90 -4.47 -28.59 -0.30
C GLN A 90 -5.00 -29.41 0.88
N TYR A 91 -6.01 -28.91 1.59
CA TYR A 91 -6.67 -29.61 2.69
C TYR A 91 -7.34 -30.91 2.21
N ASN A 92 -8.03 -30.88 1.07
CA ASN A 92 -8.65 -32.08 0.48
C ASN A 92 -7.62 -33.12 0.02
N ALA A 93 -6.50 -32.69 -0.57
CA ALA A 93 -5.42 -33.57 -0.98
C ALA A 93 -4.76 -34.27 0.22
N LEU A 94 -4.51 -33.53 1.30
CA LEU A 94 -3.93 -34.07 2.53
C LEU A 94 -4.90 -35.01 3.25
N THR A 95 -6.19 -34.66 3.30
CA THR A 95 -7.26 -35.48 3.88
C THR A 95 -7.42 -36.81 3.11
N SER A 96 -7.37 -36.76 1.78
CA SER A 96 -7.44 -37.96 0.92
C SER A 96 -6.23 -38.89 1.13
N THR A 97 -5.03 -38.31 1.24
CA THR A 97 -3.79 -39.06 1.50
C THR A 97 -3.81 -39.70 2.89
N ALA A 98 -4.26 -38.96 3.90
CA ALA A 98 -4.44 -39.46 5.26
C ALA A 98 -5.47 -40.60 5.34
N ASN A 99 -6.59 -40.46 4.63
CA ASN A 99 -7.64 -41.49 4.54
C ASN A 99 -7.13 -42.78 3.87
N ALA A 100 -6.36 -42.68 2.78
CA ALA A 100 -5.78 -43.85 2.11
C ALA A 100 -4.74 -44.60 2.97
N SER A 101 -4.11 -43.92 3.92
CA SER A 101 -3.16 -44.51 4.88
C SER A 101 -3.81 -45.08 6.15
N ALA A 102 -5.11 -44.83 6.36
CA ALA A 102 -5.84 -45.31 7.52
C ALA A 102 -6.19 -46.81 7.36
N VAL A 103 -5.63 -47.65 8.22
CA VAL A 103 -5.81 -49.11 8.18
C VAL A 103 -7.18 -49.58 8.72
N GLU A 104 -7.98 -48.70 9.34
CA GLU A 104 -9.26 -49.06 10.00
C GLU A 104 -10.49 -48.30 9.47
N VAL A 105 -11.64 -48.99 9.45
CA VAL A 105 -12.95 -48.53 8.94
C VAL A 105 -13.55 -47.34 9.69
N SER A 106 -13.23 -47.15 10.98
CA SER A 106 -13.79 -46.06 11.81
C SER A 106 -13.29 -44.67 11.38
N LEU A 107 -11.97 -44.52 11.17
CA LEU A 107 -11.36 -43.27 10.72
C LEU A 107 -11.83 -42.89 9.31
N GLY A 108 -12.02 -43.87 8.42
CA GLY A 108 -12.52 -43.61 7.06
C GLY A 108 -13.93 -43.00 7.04
N LYS A 109 -14.80 -43.35 7.99
CA LYS A 109 -16.13 -42.75 8.13
C LYS A 109 -16.03 -41.29 8.59
N ALA A 110 -15.17 -41.00 9.56
CA ALA A 110 -14.93 -39.65 10.05
C ALA A 110 -14.31 -38.75 8.95
N PHE A 111 -13.34 -39.27 8.18
CA PHE A 111 -12.74 -38.56 7.04
C PHE A 111 -13.77 -38.22 5.96
N SER A 112 -14.71 -39.13 5.70
CA SER A 112 -15.82 -38.90 4.78
C SER A 112 -16.78 -37.80 5.26
N GLN A 113 -17.08 -37.75 6.55
CA GLN A 113 -17.92 -36.70 7.16
C GLN A 113 -17.27 -35.32 7.05
N VAL A 114 -15.98 -35.21 7.37
CA VAL A 114 -15.20 -33.97 7.21
C VAL A 114 -15.17 -33.51 5.76
N THR A 115 -14.91 -34.42 4.82
CA THR A 115 -14.87 -34.12 3.39
C THR A 115 -16.23 -33.64 2.87
N THR A 116 -17.32 -34.22 3.39
CA THR A 116 -18.68 -33.82 3.02
C THR A 116 -19.01 -32.41 3.55
N ALA A 117 -18.70 -32.13 4.81
CA ALA A 117 -18.90 -30.81 5.42
C ALA A 117 -18.06 -29.72 4.73
N ALA A 118 -16.80 -30.03 4.38
CA ALA A 118 -15.91 -29.13 3.64
C ALA A 118 -16.48 -28.77 2.25
N LYS A 119 -17.00 -29.76 1.51
CA LYS A 119 -17.64 -29.53 0.21
C LYS A 119 -18.90 -28.68 0.31
N GLN A 120 -19.73 -28.90 1.33
CA GLN A 120 -20.94 -28.10 1.56
C GLN A 120 -20.59 -26.65 1.89
N HIS A 121 -19.59 -26.42 2.74
CA HIS A 121 -19.09 -25.08 3.06
C HIS A 121 -18.48 -24.37 1.84
N ALA A 122 -17.64 -25.07 1.06
CA ALA A 122 -17.06 -24.53 -0.17
C ALA A 122 -18.11 -24.20 -1.24
N ASN A 123 -19.12 -25.06 -1.42
CA ASN A 123 -20.22 -24.77 -2.32
C ASN A 123 -21.01 -23.53 -1.86
N ALA A 124 -21.28 -23.39 -0.56
CA ALA A 124 -21.99 -22.23 -0.03
C ALA A 124 -21.21 -20.92 -0.23
N ILE A 125 -19.88 -20.94 -0.02
CA ILE A 125 -19.01 -19.79 -0.32
C ILE A 125 -18.95 -19.50 -1.83
N SER A 126 -18.94 -20.52 -2.68
CA SER A 126 -18.99 -20.32 -4.13
C SER A 126 -20.32 -19.74 -4.62
N GLN A 127 -21.42 -19.99 -3.89
CA GLN A 127 -22.74 -19.40 -4.15
C GLN A 127 -22.88 -17.97 -3.59
N LEU A 128 -21.97 -17.56 -2.69
CA LEU A 128 -21.79 -16.17 -2.26
C LEU A 128 -20.87 -15.38 -3.21
N ALA A 129 -20.33 -15.99 -4.27
CA ALA A 129 -19.69 -15.25 -5.33
C ALA A 129 -20.68 -14.21 -5.87
N PRO A 130 -20.36 -12.91 -5.79
CA PRO A 130 -21.20 -11.89 -6.40
C PRO A 130 -21.39 -12.28 -7.86
N SER A 131 -22.60 -12.12 -8.40
CA SER A 131 -22.71 -11.77 -9.80
C SER A 131 -21.67 -10.67 -10.05
N GLU A 132 -20.68 -10.94 -10.88
CA GLU A 132 -19.61 -10.01 -11.22
C GLU A 132 -20.22 -8.61 -11.34
N ALA A 133 -19.68 -7.64 -10.61
CA ALA A 133 -20.04 -6.24 -10.81
C ALA A 133 -19.63 -5.88 -12.24
N GLY A 134 -20.51 -6.19 -13.18
CA GLY A 134 -20.40 -5.84 -14.58
C GLY A 134 -21.02 -4.46 -14.75
N LEU A 135 -20.37 -3.66 -15.60
CA LEU A 135 -21.01 -2.50 -16.21
C LEU A 135 -22.43 -2.91 -16.65
N THR A 136 -23.45 -2.12 -16.29
CA THR A 136 -24.77 -2.35 -16.88
C THR A 136 -24.61 -2.34 -18.40
N GLU A 137 -25.37 -3.15 -19.14
CA GLU A 137 -25.26 -3.23 -20.60
C GLU A 137 -25.39 -1.82 -21.24
N SER A 138 -26.17 -0.94 -20.62
CA SER A 138 -26.26 0.49 -20.95
C SER A 138 -24.96 1.26 -20.74
N THR A 139 -24.33 1.19 -19.55
CA THR A 139 -23.07 1.90 -19.28
C THR A 139 -21.90 1.33 -20.07
N ALA A 140 -21.87 0.02 -20.33
CA ALA A 140 -20.85 -0.61 -21.18
C ALA A 140 -20.91 -0.08 -22.62
N THR A 141 -22.12 -0.01 -23.19
CA THR A 141 -22.35 0.50 -24.54
C THR A 141 -21.98 1.98 -24.67
N GLU A 142 -22.33 2.79 -23.67
CA GLU A 142 -22.05 4.23 -23.64
C GLU A 142 -20.53 4.50 -23.51
N LEU A 143 -19.82 3.72 -22.69
CA LEU A 143 -18.36 3.75 -22.58
C LEU A 143 -17.67 3.39 -23.90
N GLU A 144 -18.15 2.36 -24.60
CA GLU A 144 -17.58 1.95 -25.90
C GLU A 144 -17.78 3.02 -26.97
N GLN A 145 -18.97 3.62 -27.06
CA GLN A 145 -19.24 4.71 -28.00
C GLN A 145 -18.38 5.94 -27.70
N THR A 146 -18.26 6.32 -26.43
CA THR A 146 -17.47 7.49 -26.02
C THR A 146 -15.98 7.28 -26.31
N MET A 147 -15.46 6.07 -26.07
CA MET A 147 -14.08 5.71 -26.39
C MET A 147 -13.81 5.64 -27.88
N ALA A 148 -14.77 5.15 -28.69
CA ALA A 148 -14.64 5.15 -30.14
C ALA A 148 -14.54 6.58 -30.72
N SER A 149 -15.36 7.50 -30.20
CA SER A 149 -15.34 8.92 -30.57
C SER A 149 -14.04 9.60 -30.13
N LEU A 150 -13.56 9.34 -28.92
CA LEU A 150 -12.25 9.83 -28.46
C LEU A 150 -11.09 9.28 -29.27
N ASN A 151 -11.16 8.01 -29.71
CA ASN A 151 -10.13 7.41 -30.56
C ASN A 151 -10.06 8.09 -31.93
N ALA A 152 -11.20 8.46 -32.52
CA ALA A 152 -11.24 9.22 -33.78
C ALA A 152 -10.60 10.61 -33.61
N LEU A 153 -10.88 11.28 -32.48
CA LEU A 153 -10.31 12.58 -32.15
C LEU A 153 -8.80 12.50 -31.90
N VAL A 154 -8.34 11.49 -31.17
CA VAL A 154 -6.90 11.20 -30.97
C VAL A 154 -6.21 10.83 -32.27
N GLY A 155 -6.88 10.11 -33.18
CA GLY A 155 -6.35 9.82 -34.52
C GLY A 155 -6.10 11.07 -35.39
N SER A 156 -6.71 12.21 -35.04
CA SER A 156 -6.47 13.49 -35.71
C SER A 156 -5.32 14.31 -35.09
N THR A 157 -4.68 13.81 -34.03
CA THR A 157 -3.57 14.49 -33.35
C THR A 157 -2.19 13.98 -33.80
N ASN A 158 -1.19 14.87 -33.75
CA ASN A 158 0.23 14.51 -33.87
C ASN A 158 0.92 14.38 -32.50
N SER A 159 0.19 14.49 -31.39
CA SER A 159 0.76 14.43 -30.03
C SER A 159 1.00 12.98 -29.60
N GLN A 160 2.26 12.58 -29.58
CA GLN A 160 2.67 11.24 -29.15
C GLN A 160 2.32 10.99 -27.66
N GLU A 161 2.37 12.03 -26.83
CA GLU A 161 2.00 11.95 -25.42
C GLU A 161 0.50 11.72 -25.22
N ALA A 162 -0.35 12.39 -26.01
CA ALA A 162 -1.80 12.20 -25.95
C ALA A 162 -2.20 10.80 -26.45
N ILE A 163 -1.53 10.28 -27.50
CA ILE A 163 -1.76 8.92 -28.01
C ILE A 163 -1.40 7.87 -26.95
N MET A 164 -0.25 8.01 -26.27
CA MET A 164 0.14 7.08 -25.21
C MET A 164 -0.80 7.14 -23.99
N ALA A 165 -1.19 8.34 -23.57
CA ALA A 165 -2.13 8.51 -22.47
C ALA A 165 -3.50 7.91 -22.78
N PHE A 166 -3.97 8.05 -24.04
CA PHE A 166 -5.21 7.42 -24.49
C PHE A 166 -5.12 5.88 -24.54
N SER A 167 -4.00 5.33 -25.03
CA SER A 167 -3.79 3.87 -25.03
C SER A 167 -3.78 3.31 -23.61
N LYS A 168 -3.22 4.04 -22.64
CA LYS A 168 -3.27 3.65 -21.23
C LYS A 168 -4.70 3.68 -20.67
N LEU A 169 -5.50 4.66 -21.07
CA LEU A 169 -6.91 4.76 -20.71
C LEU A 169 -7.71 3.56 -21.25
N GLN A 170 -7.46 3.15 -22.50
CA GLN A 170 -8.07 1.94 -23.09
C GLN A 170 -7.72 0.67 -22.30
N GLU A 171 -6.46 0.51 -21.90
CA GLU A 171 -6.01 -0.62 -21.08
C GLU A 171 -6.73 -0.68 -19.73
N LEU A 172 -6.93 0.48 -19.08
CA LEU A 172 -7.63 0.58 -17.80
C LEU A 172 -9.12 0.25 -17.93
N LEU A 173 -9.74 0.64 -19.03
CA LEU A 173 -11.14 0.33 -19.30
C LEU A 173 -11.37 -1.18 -19.51
N GLU A 174 -10.48 -1.85 -20.24
CA GLU A 174 -10.55 -3.31 -20.41
C GLU A 174 -10.38 -4.06 -19.08
N LYS A 175 -9.56 -3.53 -18.15
CA LYS A 175 -9.46 -4.09 -16.79
C LYS A 175 -10.74 -3.94 -15.99
N ILE A 176 -11.50 -2.86 -16.18
CA ILE A 176 -12.81 -2.67 -15.55
C ILE A 176 -13.85 -3.62 -16.12
N LYS A 177 -13.85 -3.86 -17.44
CA LYS A 177 -14.72 -4.88 -18.07
C LYS A 177 -14.47 -6.27 -17.51
N ALA A 178 -13.22 -6.59 -17.15
CA ALA A 178 -12.85 -7.86 -16.53
C ALA A 178 -13.14 -7.93 -15.02
N SER A 179 -13.11 -6.80 -14.31
CA SER A 179 -13.35 -6.71 -12.86
C SER A 179 -13.58 -5.26 -12.42
N ALA A 180 -14.81 -4.88 -12.07
CA ALA A 180 -15.06 -3.56 -11.48
C ALA A 180 -14.71 -3.56 -9.98
N SER A 181 -13.47 -3.17 -9.65
CA SER A 181 -13.04 -2.93 -8.27
C SER A 181 -12.90 -1.42 -8.01
N PRO A 182 -13.01 -0.96 -6.75
CA PRO A 182 -12.74 0.43 -6.39
C PRO A 182 -11.35 0.91 -6.88
N THR A 183 -10.36 0.00 -6.87
CA THR A 183 -9.00 0.27 -7.35
C THR A 183 -8.94 0.46 -8.87
N HIS A 184 -9.70 -0.33 -9.63
CA HIS A 184 -9.77 -0.18 -11.08
C HIS A 184 -10.51 1.10 -11.49
N ILE A 185 -11.61 1.45 -10.80
CA ILE A 185 -12.35 2.70 -11.01
C ILE A 185 -11.47 3.92 -10.70
N GLN A 186 -10.73 3.89 -9.60
CA GLN A 186 -9.77 4.94 -9.27
C GLN A 186 -8.67 5.04 -10.34
N GLY A 187 -8.13 3.91 -10.79
CA GLY A 187 -7.15 3.88 -11.88
C GLY A 187 -7.67 4.48 -13.19
N LEU A 188 -8.94 4.24 -13.54
CA LEU A 188 -9.56 4.82 -14.73
C LEU A 188 -9.78 6.34 -14.61
N ASN A 189 -10.17 6.83 -13.42
CA ASN A 189 -10.25 8.27 -13.14
C ASN A 189 -8.89 8.96 -13.26
N ASP A 190 -7.84 8.36 -12.69
CA ASP A 190 -6.47 8.89 -12.77
C ASP A 190 -5.95 8.88 -14.22
N GLY A 191 -6.26 7.81 -14.97
CA GLY A 191 -5.96 7.70 -16.40
C GLY A 191 -6.66 8.77 -17.24
N LEU A 192 -7.94 9.06 -16.95
CA LEU A 192 -8.71 10.08 -17.66
C LEU A 192 -8.17 11.49 -17.38
N SER A 193 -7.78 11.77 -16.13
CA SER A 193 -7.14 13.02 -15.75
C SER A 193 -5.81 13.22 -16.50
N THR A 194 -4.98 12.18 -16.52
CA THR A 194 -3.69 12.19 -17.24
C THR A 194 -3.88 12.41 -18.73
N PHE A 195 -4.86 11.74 -19.34
CA PHE A 195 -5.19 11.93 -20.75
C PHE A 195 -5.68 13.35 -21.04
N ARG A 196 -6.54 13.93 -20.20
CA ARG A 196 -7.00 15.33 -20.32
C ARG A 196 -5.85 16.33 -20.27
N GLU A 197 -4.91 16.15 -19.34
CA GLU A 197 -3.71 16.99 -19.24
C GLU A 197 -2.87 16.92 -20.52
N LYS A 198 -2.55 15.71 -20.98
CA LYS A 198 -1.72 15.49 -22.18
C LYS A 198 -2.41 15.92 -23.46
N PHE A 199 -3.74 15.80 -23.54
CA PHE A 199 -4.52 16.23 -24.69
C PHE A 199 -4.56 17.76 -24.77
N LEU A 200 -4.86 18.47 -23.67
CA LEU A 200 -4.93 19.94 -23.63
C LEU A 200 -3.57 20.62 -23.86
N ALA A 201 -2.46 19.92 -23.59
CA ALA A 201 -1.12 20.41 -23.91
C ALA A 201 -0.78 20.40 -25.42
N SER A 202 -1.64 19.80 -26.26
CA SER A 202 -1.42 19.72 -27.71
C SER A 202 -2.07 20.89 -28.47
N THR A 203 -1.52 21.24 -29.65
CA THR A 203 -2.14 22.20 -30.58
C THR A 203 -3.35 21.59 -31.28
N PHE A 204 -4.54 22.07 -30.93
CA PHE A 204 -5.83 21.67 -31.52
C PHE A 204 -6.65 22.89 -31.93
N THR A 205 -7.62 22.69 -32.82
CA THR A 205 -8.63 23.70 -33.15
C THR A 205 -9.61 23.87 -31.98
N ALA A 206 -10.24 25.05 -31.87
CA ALA A 206 -11.27 25.30 -30.85
C ALA A 206 -12.43 24.27 -30.93
N SER A 207 -12.76 23.82 -32.14
CA SER A 207 -13.76 22.76 -32.37
C SER A 207 -13.34 21.43 -31.77
N GLN A 208 -12.08 21.02 -31.95
CA GLN A 208 -11.57 19.76 -31.38
C GLN A 208 -11.44 19.82 -29.85
N GLN A 209 -11.11 21.00 -29.29
CA GLN A 209 -11.07 21.20 -27.84
C GLN A 209 -12.47 21.14 -27.22
N GLN A 210 -13.48 21.66 -27.91
CA GLN A 210 -14.87 21.60 -27.48
C GLN A 210 -15.43 20.17 -27.56
N GLU A 211 -15.20 19.48 -28.69
CA GLU A 211 -15.57 18.07 -28.86
C GLU A 211 -14.90 17.17 -27.81
N PHE A 212 -13.64 17.45 -27.48
CA PHE A 212 -12.93 16.77 -26.38
C PHE A 212 -13.53 17.03 -25.00
N ALA A 213 -13.93 18.27 -24.71
CA ALA A 213 -14.53 18.63 -23.43
C ALA A 213 -15.86 17.90 -23.21
N GLU A 214 -16.69 17.82 -24.25
CA GLU A 214 -17.95 17.07 -24.24
C GLU A 214 -17.73 15.56 -24.05
N LEU A 215 -16.86 14.95 -24.87
CA LEU A 215 -16.57 13.51 -24.80
C LEU A 215 -15.91 13.12 -23.46
N SER A 216 -14.96 13.92 -22.95
CA SER A 216 -14.32 13.64 -21.67
C SER A 216 -15.26 13.85 -20.48
N GLY A 217 -16.22 14.78 -20.58
CA GLY A 217 -17.28 14.98 -19.60
C GLY A 217 -18.28 13.82 -19.58
N SER A 218 -18.69 13.34 -20.76
CA SER A 218 -19.53 12.16 -20.91
C SER A 218 -18.85 10.92 -20.33
N LEU A 219 -17.57 10.72 -20.64
CA LEU A 219 -16.79 9.60 -20.09
C LEU A 219 -16.69 9.67 -18.55
N GLN A 220 -16.44 10.84 -17.98
CA GLN A 220 -16.39 11.05 -16.53
C GLN A 220 -17.74 10.73 -15.85
N ASN A 221 -18.85 11.09 -16.49
CA ASN A 221 -20.19 10.81 -16.01
C ASN A 221 -20.48 9.30 -16.03
N SER A 222 -20.19 8.62 -17.15
CA SER A 222 -20.34 7.17 -17.25
C SER A 222 -19.45 6.43 -16.23
N ILE A 223 -18.25 6.94 -15.92
CA ILE A 223 -17.39 6.39 -14.84
C ILE A 223 -18.01 6.58 -13.46
N SER A 224 -18.64 7.73 -13.19
CA SER A 224 -19.29 8.00 -11.90
C SER A 224 -20.57 7.19 -11.66
N LEU A 225 -21.18 6.70 -12.73
CA LEU A 225 -22.36 5.82 -12.70
C LEU A 225 -21.98 4.33 -12.56
N ILE A 226 -20.69 4.00 -12.49
CA ILE A 226 -20.21 2.66 -12.16
C ILE A 226 -20.46 2.44 -10.65
N ASP A 227 -21.66 1.94 -10.34
CA ASP A 227 -22.04 1.59 -8.98
C ASP A 227 -21.36 0.27 -8.58
N VAL A 228 -20.44 0.34 -7.62
CA VAL A 228 -19.90 -0.85 -6.98
C VAL A 228 -20.95 -1.33 -6.01
N ASN A 229 -21.89 -2.15 -6.48
CA ASN A 229 -22.73 -2.91 -5.57
C ASN A 229 -21.81 -3.73 -4.66
N GLU A 230 -21.64 -3.29 -3.41
CA GLU A 230 -21.00 -4.10 -2.38
C GLU A 230 -21.82 -5.40 -2.29
N PRO A 231 -21.19 -6.57 -2.45
CA PRO A 231 -21.90 -7.82 -2.37
C PRO A 231 -22.17 -8.12 -0.91
N THR A 232 -23.14 -7.44 -0.32
CA THR A 232 -23.64 -7.83 1.00
C THR A 232 -24.54 -9.02 0.78
N ALA A 233 -23.99 -10.22 0.98
CA ALA A 233 -24.76 -11.44 1.18
C ALA A 233 -25.93 -11.14 2.14
N SER A 234 -27.14 -11.66 1.87
CA SER A 234 -28.25 -11.41 2.79
C SER A 234 -27.90 -11.92 4.20
N PRO A 235 -28.38 -11.29 5.29
CA PRO A 235 -28.08 -11.74 6.65
C PRO A 235 -28.40 -13.24 6.88
N GLU A 236 -29.43 -13.77 6.19
CA GLU A 236 -29.76 -15.20 6.19
C GLU A 236 -28.71 -16.06 5.48
N GLN A 237 -28.21 -15.61 4.32
CA GLN A 237 -27.14 -16.31 3.61
C GLN A 237 -25.84 -16.31 4.42
N LEU A 238 -25.50 -15.17 5.04
CA LEU A 238 -24.34 -15.03 5.91
C LEU A 238 -24.42 -15.99 7.11
N ALA A 239 -25.57 -16.03 7.79
CA ALA A 239 -25.82 -16.93 8.91
C ALA A 239 -25.74 -18.40 8.49
N SER A 240 -26.23 -18.74 7.28
CA SER A 240 -26.17 -20.10 6.75
C SER A 240 -24.73 -20.57 6.48
N VAL A 241 -23.87 -19.69 5.96
CA VAL A 241 -22.46 -20.01 5.70
C VAL A 241 -21.66 -20.10 6.99
N GLN A 242 -21.92 -19.22 7.96
CA GLN A 242 -21.31 -19.30 9.29
C GLN A 242 -21.71 -20.59 10.03
N ALA A 243 -22.96 -21.04 9.91
CA ALA A 243 -23.41 -22.30 10.48
C ALA A 243 -22.71 -23.52 9.82
N LEU A 244 -22.54 -23.50 8.50
CA LEU A 244 -21.78 -24.54 7.78
C LEU A 244 -20.29 -24.53 8.15
N ALA A 245 -19.70 -23.34 8.37
CA ALA A 245 -18.32 -23.19 8.84
C ALA A 245 -18.14 -23.82 10.23
N ALA A 246 -19.09 -23.57 11.14
CA ALA A 246 -19.09 -24.15 12.48
C ALA A 246 -19.24 -25.68 12.45
N ASN A 247 -20.11 -26.20 11.57
CA ASN A 247 -20.27 -27.65 11.37
C ASN A 247 -19.01 -28.30 10.83
N TRP A 248 -18.36 -27.68 9.83
CA TRP A 248 -17.11 -28.17 9.28
C TRP A 248 -15.99 -28.15 10.33
N ALA A 249 -15.88 -27.06 11.10
CA ALA A 249 -14.88 -26.96 12.17
C ALA A 249 -15.08 -28.00 13.27
N THR A 250 -16.33 -28.28 13.63
CA THR A 250 -16.68 -29.29 14.63
C THR A 250 -16.33 -30.69 14.14
N ALA A 251 -16.71 -31.05 12.90
CA ALA A 251 -16.39 -32.35 12.32
C ALA A 251 -14.88 -32.59 12.20
N SER A 252 -14.10 -31.56 11.81
CA SER A 252 -12.65 -31.68 11.72
C SER A 252 -11.98 -31.81 13.10
N ASN A 253 -12.45 -31.07 14.11
CA ASN A 253 -11.91 -31.18 15.46
C ASN A 253 -12.23 -32.54 16.11
N GLU A 254 -13.41 -33.09 15.83
CA GLU A 254 -13.80 -34.42 16.28
C GLU A 254 -12.92 -35.50 15.65
N LEU A 255 -12.66 -35.40 14.33
CA LEU A 255 -11.69 -36.27 13.65
C LEU A 255 -10.28 -36.14 14.23
N LEU A 256 -9.83 -34.92 14.53
CA LEU A 256 -8.51 -34.67 15.12
C LEU A 256 -8.41 -35.30 16.52
N SER A 257 -9.48 -35.20 17.32
CA SER A 257 -9.57 -35.81 18.64
C SER A 257 -9.58 -37.34 18.57
N GLU A 258 -10.38 -37.92 17.68
CA GLU A 258 -10.49 -39.38 17.50
C GLU A 258 -9.18 -39.97 16.96
N ALA A 259 -8.55 -39.27 16.02
CA ALA A 259 -7.22 -39.59 15.50
C ALA A 259 -6.15 -39.54 16.62
N LYS A 260 -6.16 -38.49 17.45
CA LYS A 260 -5.19 -38.34 18.55
C LYS A 260 -5.38 -39.40 19.63
N GLN A 261 -6.61 -39.67 20.05
CA GLN A 261 -6.94 -40.71 21.01
C GLN A 261 -6.56 -42.11 20.48
N LYS A 262 -6.73 -42.35 19.17
CA LYS A 262 -6.33 -43.63 18.55
C LYS A 262 -4.81 -43.77 18.45
N ALA A 263 -4.08 -42.69 18.14
CA ALA A 263 -2.63 -42.68 18.16
C ALA A 263 -2.10 -42.99 19.58
N GLU A 264 -2.69 -42.39 20.62
CA GLU A 264 -2.33 -42.62 22.02
C GLU A 264 -2.66 -44.06 22.49
N THR A 265 -3.82 -44.62 22.11
CA THR A 265 -4.17 -46.02 22.43
C THR A 265 -3.36 -47.05 21.66
N THR A 266 -2.96 -46.75 20.42
CA THR A 266 -2.07 -47.62 19.62
C THR A 266 -0.65 -47.64 20.20
N MET A 267 -0.19 -46.51 20.76
CA MET A 267 1.06 -46.45 21.54
C MET A 267 0.96 -47.18 22.89
N ALA A 268 -0.22 -47.19 23.52
CA ALA A 268 -0.44 -47.93 24.77
C ALA A 268 -0.52 -49.47 24.57
N ALA A 269 -1.12 -49.93 23.47
CA ALA A 269 -1.28 -51.35 23.13
C ALA A 269 0.05 -52.09 22.85
N GLY A 270 1.13 -51.35 22.53
CA GLY A 270 2.48 -51.92 22.37
C GLY A 270 3.13 -52.37 23.68
N SER A 271 2.65 -51.91 24.84
CA SER A 271 3.24 -52.24 26.14
C SER A 271 2.69 -53.54 26.78
N GLU A 272 1.55 -54.04 26.30
CA GLU A 272 0.84 -55.17 26.92
C GLU A 272 1.45 -56.54 26.55
N LYS A 273 2.27 -56.65 25.51
CA LYS A 273 2.92 -57.90 25.08
C LYS A 273 4.27 -58.19 25.76
N THR A 274 4.65 -57.41 26.77
CA THR A 274 5.95 -57.57 27.46
C THR A 274 5.84 -58.46 28.72
N LEU A 275 4.64 -58.67 29.25
CA LEU A 275 4.40 -59.40 30.50
C LEU A 275 4.37 -60.94 30.36
N LEU A 276 4.33 -61.48 29.14
CA LEU A 276 4.34 -62.94 28.90
C LEU A 276 5.75 -63.53 28.66
N SER A 277 6.79 -62.69 28.56
CA SER A 277 8.15 -63.14 28.24
C SER A 277 9.05 -63.41 29.45
N GLU A 278 8.73 -62.87 30.63
CA GLU A 278 9.55 -63.03 31.85
C GLU A 278 9.40 -64.40 32.53
N ALA A 279 8.28 -65.11 32.31
CA ALA A 279 8.05 -66.42 32.94
C ALA A 279 8.89 -67.57 32.33
N ALA A 280 9.36 -67.43 31.08
CA ALA A 280 10.12 -68.47 30.39
C ALA A 280 11.61 -68.50 30.76
N VAL A 281 12.16 -67.36 31.20
CA VAL A 281 13.61 -67.20 31.49
C VAL A 281 13.98 -67.80 32.85
N THR A 282 13.09 -67.72 33.83
CA THR A 282 13.32 -68.21 35.20
C THR A 282 13.34 -69.74 35.30
N ALA A 283 12.67 -70.45 34.38
CA ALA A 283 12.63 -71.91 34.36
C ALA A 283 13.91 -72.56 33.77
N ILE A 284 14.61 -71.87 32.87
CA ILE A 284 15.79 -72.41 32.14
C ILE A 284 17.06 -72.33 33.00
N ILE A 285 17.16 -71.33 33.87
CA ILE A 285 18.31 -71.15 34.79
C ILE A 285 18.37 -72.28 35.84
N PHE A 286 17.23 -72.86 36.22
CA PHE A 286 17.17 -73.95 37.20
C PHE A 286 17.59 -75.32 36.64
N VAL A 287 17.47 -75.52 35.32
CA VAL A 287 17.81 -76.80 34.64
C VAL A 287 19.32 -76.90 34.36
N VAL A 288 20.00 -75.78 34.14
CA VAL A 288 21.45 -75.75 33.88
C VAL A 288 22.27 -75.97 35.16
N ALA A 289 21.77 -75.54 36.32
CA ALA A 289 22.45 -75.72 37.61
C ALA A 289 22.47 -77.18 38.11
N LEU A 290 21.58 -78.05 37.61
CA LEU A 290 21.48 -79.45 38.03
C LEU A 290 22.43 -80.39 37.23
N GLY A 291 22.83 -79.98 36.02
CA GLY A 291 23.65 -80.80 35.11
C GLY A 291 25.16 -80.82 35.43
N THR A 292 25.66 -79.82 36.15
CA THR A 292 27.09 -79.69 36.49
C THR A 292 27.55 -80.63 37.61
N THR A 293 26.63 -81.11 38.45
CA THR A 293 26.96 -81.88 39.66
C THR A 293 27.29 -83.35 39.37
N VAL A 294 26.81 -83.91 38.25
CA VAL A 294 27.00 -85.33 37.88
C VAL A 294 28.25 -85.57 37.01
N GLY A 295 28.76 -84.54 36.34
CA GLY A 295 29.97 -84.61 35.49
C GLY A 295 31.28 -84.76 36.28
N VAL A 296 31.33 -84.21 37.50
CA VAL A 296 32.53 -84.21 38.35
C VAL A 296 32.89 -85.62 38.87
N TYR A 297 31.90 -86.50 39.03
CA TYR A 297 32.08 -87.83 39.61
C TYR A 297 32.74 -88.84 38.65
N LEU A 298 32.57 -88.67 37.33
CA LEU A 298 33.05 -89.64 36.34
C LEU A 298 34.51 -89.40 35.91
N ILE A 299 35.06 -88.21 36.16
CA ILE A 299 36.46 -87.87 35.86
C ILE A 299 37.42 -88.32 36.98
N TYR A 300 36.93 -88.45 38.21
CA TYR A 300 37.70 -88.88 39.38
C TYR A 300 38.33 -90.29 39.24
N LYS A 301 37.74 -91.20 38.47
CA LYS A 301 38.12 -92.62 38.47
C LYS A 301 39.09 -93.05 37.36
N SER A 302 39.29 -92.25 36.32
CA SER A 302 39.99 -92.70 35.10
C SER A 302 41.33 -91.99 34.80
N ILE A 303 41.73 -90.99 35.59
CA ILE A 303 42.93 -90.16 35.30
C ILE A 303 43.86 -90.00 36.53
N ILE A 304 43.40 -90.31 37.74
CA ILE A 304 44.14 -89.96 38.98
C ILE A 304 45.44 -90.78 39.19
N PHE A 305 45.65 -91.91 38.50
CA PHE A 305 46.80 -92.78 38.79
C PHE A 305 48.11 -92.49 38.00
N PRO A 306 48.10 -92.00 36.74
CA PRO A 306 49.35 -91.53 36.08
C PRO A 306 49.78 -90.11 36.47
N MET A 307 48.91 -89.34 37.15
CA MET A 307 49.13 -87.91 37.49
C MET A 307 50.31 -87.63 38.43
N ALA A 308 50.87 -88.62 39.12
CA ALA A 308 51.96 -88.41 40.08
C ALA A 308 53.28 -87.98 39.42
N HIS A 309 53.54 -88.34 38.16
CA HIS A 309 54.79 -87.98 37.47
C HIS A 309 54.72 -86.61 36.76
N MET A 310 53.56 -86.27 36.18
CA MET A 310 53.31 -84.98 35.51
C MET A 310 53.16 -83.81 36.51
N GLN A 311 52.66 -84.08 37.73
CA GLN A 311 52.65 -83.10 38.83
C GLN A 311 54.06 -82.61 39.23
N SER A 312 55.10 -83.42 39.04
CA SER A 312 56.48 -83.03 39.40
C SER A 312 57.08 -82.01 38.41
N VAL A 313 56.69 -82.09 37.13
CA VAL A 313 57.15 -81.17 36.07
C VAL A 313 56.32 -79.88 36.09
N ILE A 314 55.00 -79.97 36.29
CA ILE A 314 54.10 -78.81 36.43
C ILE A 314 54.45 -77.96 37.66
N ARG A 315 54.79 -78.58 38.82
CA ARG A 315 55.26 -77.82 40.00
C ARG A 315 56.61 -77.13 39.81
N ARG A 316 57.45 -77.58 38.87
CA ARG A 316 58.74 -76.95 38.53
C ARG A 316 58.56 -75.76 37.57
N ILE A 317 57.59 -75.81 36.66
CA ILE A 317 57.24 -74.69 35.77
C ILE A 317 56.53 -73.57 36.55
N ASN A 318 55.61 -73.91 37.47
CA ASN A 318 54.90 -72.93 38.30
C ASN A 318 55.78 -72.20 39.34
N ARG A 319 57.07 -72.57 39.44
CA ARG A 319 58.10 -71.90 40.27
C ARG A 319 59.11 -71.09 39.44
N GLY A 320 58.76 -70.74 38.20
CA GLY A 320 59.55 -69.84 37.35
C GLY A 320 60.69 -70.47 36.54
N LYS A 321 60.73 -71.81 36.38
CA LYS A 321 61.74 -72.51 35.56
C LYS A 321 61.14 -72.99 34.22
N SER A 322 60.94 -72.05 33.29
CA SER A 322 60.24 -72.22 31.99
C SER A 322 60.99 -73.06 30.93
N LYS A 323 62.19 -73.57 31.22
CA LYS A 323 62.98 -74.43 30.30
C LYS A 323 62.90 -75.93 30.62
N THR A 324 62.04 -76.34 31.55
CA THR A 324 61.90 -77.74 31.93
C THR A 324 61.08 -78.49 30.87
N ARG A 325 61.57 -79.63 30.37
CA ARG A 325 60.90 -80.45 29.35
C ARG A 325 60.52 -81.80 29.95
N VAL A 326 59.38 -82.36 29.50
CA VAL A 326 58.93 -83.69 29.91
C VAL A 326 59.77 -84.74 29.16
N LYS A 327 60.44 -85.65 29.88
CA LYS A 327 61.09 -86.85 29.31
C LYS A 327 60.26 -88.08 29.68
N MET A 328 59.62 -88.73 28.71
CA MET A 328 59.00 -90.05 28.87
C MET A 328 59.54 -90.99 27.80
N MET A 329 59.74 -92.27 28.15
CA MET A 329 60.16 -93.35 27.23
C MET A 329 59.05 -94.42 27.12
N SER A 330 57.81 -93.99 26.84
CA SER A 330 56.70 -94.90 26.50
C SER A 330 56.26 -94.62 25.06
N HIS A 331 56.02 -95.68 24.28
CA HIS A 331 55.53 -95.60 22.89
C HIS A 331 53.97 -95.68 22.85
N ASP A 332 53.31 -95.07 23.84
CA ASP A 332 51.86 -95.01 23.99
C ASP A 332 51.34 -93.56 23.87
N GLU A 333 50.03 -93.37 24.03
CA GLU A 333 49.33 -92.08 23.93
C GLU A 333 49.83 -91.03 24.94
N MET A 334 50.57 -91.41 26.00
CA MET A 334 51.19 -90.48 26.95
C MET A 334 52.56 -89.97 26.47
N GLY A 335 53.25 -90.74 25.62
CA GLY A 335 54.46 -90.29 24.89
C GLY A 335 54.14 -89.21 23.85
N ASP A 336 53.06 -89.40 23.08
CA ASP A 336 52.56 -88.40 22.13
C ASP A 336 52.05 -87.14 22.86
N LEU A 337 51.39 -87.31 24.01
CA LEU A 337 50.96 -86.20 24.86
C LEU A 337 52.15 -85.40 25.44
N GLY A 338 53.27 -86.05 25.79
CA GLY A 338 54.49 -85.37 26.25
C GLY A 338 55.14 -84.51 25.16
N THR A 339 55.08 -84.97 23.91
CA THR A 339 55.63 -84.25 22.74
C THR A 339 54.72 -83.09 22.34
N ALA A 340 53.40 -83.31 22.31
CA ALA A 340 52.40 -82.27 22.10
C ALA A 340 52.42 -81.20 23.21
N PHE A 341 52.66 -81.58 24.46
CA PHE A 341 52.79 -80.66 25.59
C PHE A 341 54.06 -79.80 25.49
N ASN A 342 55.19 -80.35 25.02
CA ASN A 342 56.39 -79.56 24.78
C ASN A 342 56.20 -78.55 23.62
N LYS A 343 55.47 -78.91 22.54
CA LYS A 343 55.13 -77.98 21.45
C LYS A 343 54.16 -76.88 21.90
N LEU A 344 53.15 -77.22 22.70
CA LEU A 344 52.26 -76.25 23.34
C LEU A 344 52.99 -75.31 24.30
N LEU A 345 54.01 -75.79 25.01
CA LEU A 345 54.83 -74.94 25.88
C LEU A 345 55.66 -73.94 25.08
N ASP A 346 56.21 -74.35 23.93
CA ASP A 346 56.96 -73.47 23.05
C ASP A 346 56.04 -72.39 22.40
N GLU A 347 54.87 -72.78 21.90
CA GLU A 347 53.87 -71.85 21.36
C GLU A 347 53.30 -70.90 22.43
N ARG A 348 53.09 -71.37 23.67
CA ARG A 348 52.49 -70.57 24.74
C ARG A 348 53.47 -69.55 25.34
N ILE A 349 54.77 -69.86 25.38
CA ILE A 349 55.78 -68.90 25.86
C ILE A 349 55.91 -67.73 24.86
N GLN A 350 55.90 -68.00 23.55
CA GLN A 350 55.99 -66.96 22.53
C GLN A 350 54.71 -66.10 22.46
N GLN A 351 53.53 -66.70 22.62
CA GLN A 351 52.26 -65.99 22.64
C GLN A 351 52.10 -65.05 23.86
N LEU A 352 52.68 -65.39 25.02
CA LEU A 352 52.62 -64.55 26.22
C LEU A 352 53.54 -63.32 26.13
N GLU A 353 54.70 -63.42 25.48
CA GLU A 353 55.57 -62.26 25.23
C GLU A 353 54.96 -61.27 24.21
N ASP A 354 54.30 -61.78 23.16
CA ASP A 354 53.63 -60.93 22.17
C ASP A 354 52.38 -60.26 22.75
N GLN A 355 51.57 -60.96 23.56
CA GLN A 355 50.41 -60.37 24.25
C GLN A 355 50.79 -59.30 25.28
N SER A 356 51.92 -59.44 25.99
CA SER A 356 52.36 -58.42 26.96
C SER A 356 52.75 -57.12 26.25
N LYS A 357 53.47 -57.20 25.13
CA LYS A 357 53.88 -56.02 24.34
C LYS A 357 52.68 -55.30 23.71
N GLU A 358 51.65 -56.03 23.30
CA GLU A 358 50.42 -55.46 22.74
C GLU A 358 49.57 -54.79 23.84
N ASN A 359 49.46 -55.40 25.03
CA ASN A 359 48.76 -54.80 26.18
C ASN A 359 49.44 -53.52 26.68
N ASP A 360 50.76 -53.47 26.75
CA ASP A 360 51.48 -52.25 27.17
C ASP A 360 51.29 -51.10 26.17
N LYS A 361 51.24 -51.40 24.88
CA LYS A 361 50.89 -50.41 23.84
C LYS A 361 49.44 -49.93 24.01
N LEU A 362 48.50 -50.86 24.18
CA LEU A 362 47.08 -50.54 24.36
C LEU A 362 46.84 -49.68 25.61
N ASN A 363 47.44 -50.03 26.75
CA ASN A 363 47.32 -49.26 28.00
C ASN A 363 47.89 -47.85 27.85
N ASN A 364 49.03 -47.68 27.18
CA ASN A 364 49.62 -46.36 26.96
C ASN A 364 48.73 -45.48 26.05
N SER A 365 48.17 -46.04 24.98
CA SER A 365 47.23 -45.33 24.10
C SER A 365 45.93 -44.96 24.82
N ILE A 366 45.38 -45.85 25.67
CA ILE A 366 44.19 -45.57 26.50
C ILE A 366 44.48 -44.44 27.52
N ILE A 367 45.64 -44.45 28.18
CA ILE A 367 46.03 -43.38 29.13
C ILE A 367 46.13 -42.02 28.40
N SER A 368 46.69 -42.01 27.19
CA SER A 368 46.75 -40.80 26.35
C SER A 368 45.36 -40.28 25.99
N LEU A 369 44.44 -41.18 25.59
CA LEU A 369 43.03 -40.85 25.32
C LEU A 369 42.29 -40.31 26.54
N ILE A 370 42.45 -40.92 27.72
CA ILE A 370 41.84 -40.44 28.96
C ILE A 370 42.37 -39.05 29.34
N ARG A 371 43.68 -38.84 29.18
CA ARG A 371 44.30 -37.53 29.45
C ARG A 371 43.77 -36.46 28.49
N ALA A 372 43.63 -36.80 27.21
CA ALA A 372 43.05 -35.94 26.20
C ALA A 372 41.59 -35.58 26.50
N LEU A 373 40.76 -36.57 26.81
CA LEU A 373 39.37 -36.35 27.22
C LEU A 373 39.27 -35.49 28.49
N GLY A 374 40.21 -35.64 29.45
CA GLY A 374 40.30 -34.79 30.62
C GLY A 374 40.67 -33.33 30.31
N MET A 375 41.43 -33.08 29.23
CA MET A 375 41.73 -31.72 28.75
C MET A 375 40.52 -31.12 28.00
N ILE A 376 39.85 -31.90 27.14
CA ILE A 376 38.59 -31.49 26.49
C ILE A 376 37.51 -31.16 27.52
N ALA A 377 37.38 -31.97 28.58
CA ALA A 377 36.45 -31.72 29.68
C ALA A 377 36.78 -30.44 30.47
N ARG A 378 38.05 -30.02 30.47
CA ARG A 378 38.51 -28.72 30.99
C ARG A 378 38.42 -27.59 29.97
N LYS A 379 37.71 -27.81 28.85
CA LYS A 379 37.46 -26.85 27.78
C LYS A 379 38.69 -26.50 26.94
N ASP A 380 39.74 -27.32 27.01
CA ASP A 380 40.90 -27.19 26.14
C ASP A 380 40.72 -28.05 24.90
N LEU A 381 40.41 -27.40 23.77
CA LEU A 381 40.22 -28.02 22.46
C LEU A 381 41.46 -27.85 21.56
N THR A 382 42.58 -27.33 22.09
CA THR A 382 43.83 -27.19 21.33
C THR A 382 44.59 -28.51 21.19
N ILE A 383 44.18 -29.52 21.97
CA ILE A 383 44.88 -30.79 22.09
C ILE A 383 44.72 -31.67 20.85
N LYS A 384 45.75 -32.48 20.57
CA LYS A 384 45.71 -33.53 19.53
C LYS A 384 46.11 -34.87 20.13
N VAL A 385 45.25 -35.87 19.97
CA VAL A 385 45.54 -37.24 20.41
C VAL A 385 46.40 -37.93 19.36
N PRO A 386 47.57 -38.49 19.72
CA PRO A 386 48.39 -39.24 18.78
C PRO A 386 47.65 -40.51 18.30
N VAL A 387 47.61 -40.72 16.99
CA VAL A 387 46.88 -41.82 16.35
C VAL A 387 47.81 -43.03 16.22
N SER A 388 47.49 -44.11 16.91
CA SER A 388 48.18 -45.41 16.82
C SER A 388 47.58 -46.28 15.71
N SER A 389 48.34 -47.24 15.18
CA SER A 389 47.85 -48.20 14.15
C SER A 389 47.03 -49.36 14.73
N ASP A 390 46.56 -49.24 15.98
CA ASP A 390 45.85 -50.28 16.72
C ASP A 390 44.36 -49.93 16.89
N ILE A 391 43.63 -50.73 17.65
CA ILE A 391 42.18 -50.56 17.89
C ILE A 391 41.85 -49.18 18.51
N THR A 392 42.82 -48.51 19.16
CA THR A 392 42.63 -47.16 19.74
C THR A 392 42.89 -46.01 18.76
N GLY A 393 43.44 -46.30 17.58
CA GLY A 393 43.65 -45.33 16.50
C GLY A 393 42.34 -44.70 16.03
N THR A 394 41.35 -45.52 15.69
CA THR A 394 40.02 -45.05 15.23
C THR A 394 39.31 -44.20 16.29
N ILE A 395 39.52 -44.49 17.58
CA ILE A 395 38.97 -43.70 18.69
C ILE A 395 39.69 -42.35 18.78
N SER A 396 41.02 -42.35 18.62
CA SER A 396 41.82 -41.12 18.59
C SER A 396 41.45 -40.21 17.42
N ASP A 397 41.20 -40.77 16.24
CA ASP A 397 40.68 -40.04 15.08
C ASP A 397 39.28 -39.45 15.34
N ALA A 398 38.36 -40.23 15.93
CA ALA A 398 37.03 -39.74 16.29
C ALA A 398 37.10 -38.60 17.33
N VAL A 399 37.99 -38.69 18.32
CA VAL A 399 38.21 -37.63 19.32
C VAL A 399 38.81 -36.37 18.68
N ASN A 400 39.79 -36.52 17.79
CA ASN A 400 40.39 -35.39 17.07
C ASN A 400 39.37 -34.71 16.13
N LEU A 401 38.56 -35.49 15.42
CA LEU A 401 37.48 -34.97 14.57
C LEU A 401 36.43 -34.23 15.41
N LEU A 402 35.99 -34.81 16.52
CA LEU A 402 35.05 -34.17 17.45
C LEU A 402 35.62 -32.85 17.99
N THR A 403 36.89 -32.83 18.39
CA THR A 403 37.56 -31.62 18.90
C THR A 403 37.63 -30.54 17.81
N THR A 404 37.98 -30.92 16.59
CA THR A 404 38.08 -30.00 15.44
C THR A 404 36.72 -29.43 15.05
N GLU A 405 35.69 -30.25 14.89
CA GLU A 405 34.35 -29.80 14.50
C GLU A 405 33.67 -29.01 15.63
N THR A 406 33.94 -29.33 16.90
CA THR A 406 33.48 -28.53 18.04
C THR A 406 34.17 -27.17 18.06
N ALA A 407 35.49 -27.12 17.83
CA ALA A 407 36.25 -25.87 17.77
C ALA A 407 35.78 -24.96 16.61
N LYS A 408 35.54 -25.53 15.41
CA LYS A 408 34.96 -24.81 14.26
C LYS A 408 33.59 -24.22 14.58
N THR A 409 32.74 -25.00 15.24
CA THR A 409 31.41 -24.56 15.66
C THR A 409 31.50 -23.41 16.66
N LEU A 410 32.37 -23.52 17.67
CA LEU A 410 32.56 -22.47 18.68
C LEU A 410 33.17 -21.19 18.08
N HIS A 411 34.11 -21.29 17.15
CA HIS A 411 34.60 -20.14 16.38
C HIS A 411 33.46 -19.46 15.60
N SER A 412 32.64 -20.25 14.90
CA SER A 412 31.48 -19.72 14.17
C SER A 412 30.49 -19.01 15.10
N VAL A 413 30.23 -19.56 16.30
CA VAL A 413 29.37 -18.93 17.31
C VAL A 413 29.98 -17.62 17.80
N ARG A 414 31.30 -17.56 18.05
CA ARG A 414 31.98 -16.32 18.44
C ARG A 414 31.84 -15.25 17.37
N ASP A 415 32.18 -15.58 16.12
CA ASP A 415 32.16 -14.63 15.00
C ASP A 415 30.72 -14.10 14.76
N ILE A 416 29.70 -14.98 14.80
CA ILE A 416 28.29 -14.56 14.70
C ILE A 416 27.90 -13.65 15.87
N SER A 417 28.37 -13.94 17.09
CA SER A 417 28.05 -13.12 18.26
C SER A 417 28.67 -11.73 18.19
N GLU A 418 29.92 -11.61 17.70
CA GLU A 418 30.56 -10.32 17.43
C GLU A 418 29.82 -9.53 16.35
N GLU A 419 29.38 -10.21 15.28
CA GLU A 419 28.58 -9.59 14.21
C GLU A 419 27.23 -9.08 14.74
N VAL A 420 26.49 -9.91 15.50
CA VAL A 420 25.23 -9.51 16.14
C VAL A 420 25.44 -8.30 17.05
N ASN A 421 26.53 -8.28 17.82
CA ASN A 421 26.85 -7.17 18.70
C ASN A 421 27.06 -5.86 17.91
N GLY A 422 27.85 -5.91 16.83
CA GLY A 422 28.09 -4.76 15.95
C GLY A 422 26.83 -4.26 15.25
N VAL A 423 25.98 -5.17 14.76
CA VAL A 423 24.69 -4.83 14.14
C VAL A 423 23.75 -4.19 15.15
N SER A 424 23.66 -4.73 16.38
CA SER A 424 22.84 -4.17 17.46
C SER A 424 23.26 -2.73 17.80
N ALA A 425 24.56 -2.47 17.96
CA ALA A 425 25.06 -1.12 18.26
C ALA A 425 24.67 -0.11 17.16
N LYS A 426 24.84 -0.50 15.88
CA LYS A 426 24.45 0.33 14.74
C LYS A 426 22.94 0.57 14.67
N LEU A 427 22.14 -0.44 14.99
CA LEU A 427 20.68 -0.33 15.03
C LEU A 427 20.21 0.64 16.12
N GLN A 428 20.91 0.70 17.25
CA GLN A 428 20.61 1.61 18.33
C GLN A 428 20.97 3.07 18.01
N GLU A 429 22.10 3.29 17.34
CA GLU A 429 22.46 4.60 16.79
C GLU A 429 21.40 5.09 15.79
N GLN A 430 21.02 4.23 14.83
CA GLN A 430 19.99 4.54 13.85
C GLN A 430 18.64 4.84 14.52
N SER A 431 18.22 4.04 15.49
CA SER A 431 16.97 4.27 16.22
C SER A 431 16.94 5.63 16.92
N THR A 432 18.08 6.06 17.48
CA THR A 432 18.22 7.38 18.11
C THR A 432 18.04 8.53 17.11
N VAL A 433 18.63 8.40 15.93
CA VAL A 433 18.49 9.38 14.85
C VAL A 433 17.03 9.47 14.39
N VAL A 434 16.36 8.33 14.15
CA VAL A 434 14.95 8.33 13.73
C VAL A 434 14.04 8.93 14.80
N MET A 435 14.30 8.71 16.09
CA MET A 435 13.54 9.36 17.17
C MET A 435 13.67 10.89 17.15
N GLN A 436 14.86 11.43 16.86
CA GLN A 436 15.06 12.87 16.72
C GLN A 436 14.29 13.43 15.51
N PHE A 437 14.31 12.73 14.38
CA PHE A 437 13.52 13.09 13.20
C PHE A 437 12.02 13.10 13.50
N ALA A 438 11.50 12.08 14.19
CA ALA A 438 10.10 11.99 14.57
C ALA A 438 9.66 13.14 15.50
N ASP A 439 10.52 13.56 16.45
CA ASP A 439 10.20 14.72 17.31
C ASP A 439 10.21 16.04 16.52
N ASN A 440 11.17 16.22 15.60
CA ASN A 440 11.21 17.41 14.75
C ASN A 440 9.98 17.48 13.81
N GLU A 441 9.62 16.35 13.20
CA GLU A 441 8.43 16.20 12.37
C GLU A 441 7.16 16.59 13.16
N ARG A 442 7.01 16.09 14.40
CA ARG A 442 5.89 16.45 15.28
C ARG A 442 5.79 17.96 15.53
N ARG A 443 6.91 18.65 15.76
CA ARG A 443 6.94 20.11 15.96
C ARG A 443 6.55 20.86 14.68
N GLN A 444 7.06 20.42 13.53
CA GLN A 444 6.72 21.02 12.24
C GLN A 444 5.24 20.83 11.92
N ILE A 445 4.70 19.63 12.12
CA ILE A 445 3.28 19.35 11.95
C ILE A 445 2.41 20.25 12.83
N GLN A 446 2.78 20.44 14.09
CA GLN A 446 2.04 21.32 14.99
C GLN A 446 2.05 22.78 14.51
N ALA A 447 3.19 23.28 14.03
CA ALA A 447 3.29 24.61 13.45
C ALA A 447 2.42 24.74 12.18
N THR A 448 2.47 23.75 11.30
CA THR A 448 1.66 23.67 10.07
C THR A 448 0.16 23.63 10.38
N SER A 449 -0.28 22.80 11.32
CA SER A 449 -1.70 22.75 11.74
C SER A 449 -2.20 24.10 12.25
N LYS A 450 -1.37 24.83 13.00
CA LYS A 450 -1.72 26.18 13.47
C LYS A 450 -1.80 27.18 12.31
N ALA A 451 -0.87 27.12 11.37
CA ALA A 451 -0.88 27.97 10.18
C ALA A 451 -2.13 27.71 9.32
N LEU A 452 -2.52 26.44 9.15
CA LEU A 452 -3.72 26.05 8.41
C LEU A 452 -5.00 26.53 9.08
N GLU A 453 -5.06 26.52 10.41
CA GLU A 453 -6.22 27.08 11.13
C GLU A 453 -6.35 28.59 10.93
N VAL A 454 -5.23 29.32 10.96
CA VAL A 454 -5.21 30.76 10.66
C VAL A 454 -5.62 31.00 9.20
N LEU A 455 -5.12 30.18 8.26
CA LEU A 455 -5.46 30.27 6.84
C LEU A 455 -6.95 30.04 6.60
N ALA A 456 -7.53 29.00 7.19
CA ALA A 456 -8.96 28.69 7.05
C ALA A 456 -9.82 29.87 7.50
N ARG A 457 -9.52 30.47 8.66
CA ARG A 457 -10.22 31.66 9.16
C ARG A 457 -10.04 32.87 8.25
N ALA A 458 -8.81 33.11 7.77
CA ALA A 458 -8.53 34.22 6.86
C ALA A 458 -9.31 34.09 5.55
N MET A 459 -9.44 32.87 5.03
CA MET A 459 -10.22 32.60 3.82
C MET A 459 -11.73 32.79 4.05
N THR A 460 -12.26 32.39 5.21
CA THR A 460 -13.65 32.71 5.57
C THR A 460 -13.88 34.23 5.66
N ASP A 461 -12.91 34.99 6.19
CA ASP A 461 -12.99 36.47 6.23
C ASP A 461 -12.94 37.09 4.82
N VAL A 462 -12.10 36.57 3.92
CA VAL A 462 -12.07 36.99 2.51
C VAL A 462 -13.42 36.73 1.83
N ALA A 463 -14.02 35.56 2.04
CA ALA A 463 -15.33 35.24 1.49
C ALA A 463 -16.42 36.21 2.00
N ALA A 464 -16.41 36.52 3.31
CA ALA A 464 -17.34 37.48 3.90
C ALA A 464 -17.17 38.89 3.31
N LYS A 465 -15.91 39.35 3.18
CA LYS A 465 -15.60 40.66 2.57
C LYS A 465 -15.99 40.73 1.10
N ALA A 466 -15.81 39.64 0.36
CA ALA A 466 -16.28 39.53 -1.02
C ALA A 466 -17.81 39.67 -1.08
N GLY A 467 -18.56 39.03 -0.17
CA GLY A 467 -20.02 39.22 -0.09
C GLY A 467 -20.46 40.67 0.17
N VAL A 468 -19.73 41.41 1.02
CA VAL A 468 -19.97 42.84 1.24
C VAL A 468 -19.66 43.66 -0.03
N ALA A 469 -18.57 43.35 -0.73
CA ALA A 469 -18.20 44.01 -1.98
C ALA A 469 -19.21 43.75 -3.12
N ASP A 470 -19.79 42.55 -3.18
CA ASP A 470 -20.84 42.16 -4.13
C ASP A 470 -22.11 43.00 -3.92
N THR A 471 -22.49 43.20 -2.67
CA THR A 471 -23.63 44.06 -2.29
C THR A 471 -23.37 45.52 -2.71
N ALA A 472 -22.21 46.08 -2.36
CA ALA A 472 -21.86 47.45 -2.71
C ALA A 472 -21.75 47.67 -4.23
N ALA A 473 -21.27 46.67 -4.98
CA ALA A 473 -21.22 46.73 -6.44
C ALA A 473 -22.62 46.67 -7.07
N THR A 474 -23.54 45.89 -6.48
CA THR A 474 -24.94 45.85 -6.90
C THR A 474 -25.64 47.19 -6.68
N GLU A 475 -25.46 47.82 -5.52
CA GLU A 475 -25.95 49.18 -5.25
C GLU A 475 -25.37 50.21 -6.23
N ALA A 476 -24.09 50.08 -6.59
CA ALA A 476 -23.45 50.95 -7.58
C ALA A 476 -24.03 50.78 -9.00
N ILE A 477 -24.44 49.56 -9.38
CA ILE A 477 -25.14 49.30 -10.65
C ILE A 477 -26.49 50.03 -10.65
N GLU A 478 -27.29 49.89 -9.59
CA GLU A 478 -28.59 50.56 -9.47
C GLU A 478 -28.45 52.08 -9.55
N SER A 479 -27.51 52.65 -8.79
CA SER A 479 -27.25 54.09 -8.80
C SER A 479 -26.78 54.59 -10.18
N THR A 480 -25.93 53.82 -10.87
CA THR A 480 -25.47 54.15 -12.22
C THR A 480 -26.62 54.09 -13.24
N GLN A 481 -27.52 53.12 -13.11
CA GLN A 481 -28.71 53.01 -13.96
C GLN A 481 -29.67 54.19 -13.76
N GLU A 482 -29.91 54.60 -12.50
CA GLU A 482 -30.72 55.77 -12.18
C GLU A 482 -30.09 57.04 -12.77
N ALA A 483 -28.79 57.26 -12.55
CA ALA A 483 -28.10 58.41 -13.10
C ALA A 483 -28.10 58.42 -14.65
N ARG A 484 -27.95 57.25 -15.30
CA ARG A 484 -28.05 57.11 -16.76
C ARG A 484 -29.45 57.52 -17.25
N LYS A 485 -30.50 57.12 -16.52
CA LYS A 485 -31.88 57.52 -16.83
C LYS A 485 -32.05 59.04 -16.74
N THR A 486 -31.57 59.68 -15.67
CA THR A 486 -31.62 61.14 -15.51
C THR A 486 -30.88 61.88 -16.63
N VAL A 487 -29.74 61.36 -17.08
CA VAL A 487 -29.00 61.92 -18.22
C VAL A 487 -29.81 61.80 -19.51
N LEU A 488 -30.46 60.67 -19.78
CA LEU A 488 -31.31 60.48 -20.96
C LEU A 488 -32.53 61.42 -20.95
N GLU A 489 -33.14 61.63 -19.78
CA GLU A 489 -34.23 62.61 -19.60
C GLU A 489 -33.73 64.04 -19.87
N THR A 490 -32.51 64.36 -19.43
CA THR A 490 -31.86 65.66 -19.70
C THR A 490 -31.62 65.87 -21.21
N VAL A 491 -31.11 64.86 -21.93
CA VAL A 491 -30.93 64.90 -23.39
C VAL A 491 -32.26 65.17 -24.09
N SER A 492 -33.33 64.50 -23.65
CA SER A 492 -34.68 64.73 -24.17
C SER A 492 -35.14 66.17 -23.96
N GLY A 493 -34.94 66.71 -22.74
CA GLY A 493 -35.27 68.11 -22.43
C GLY A 493 -34.48 69.12 -23.27
N ILE A 494 -33.18 68.90 -23.48
CA ILE A 494 -32.32 69.71 -24.36
C ILE A 494 -32.86 69.69 -25.80
N ARG A 495 -33.36 68.53 -26.27
CA ARG A 495 -33.97 68.40 -27.60
C ARG A 495 -35.22 69.27 -27.74
N THR A 496 -36.11 69.27 -26.75
CA THR A 496 -37.29 70.14 -26.71
C THR A 496 -36.92 71.63 -26.67
N ILE A 497 -35.88 72.00 -25.93
CA ILE A 497 -35.35 73.37 -25.93
C ILE A 497 -34.88 73.78 -27.33
N ARG A 498 -34.13 72.91 -28.02
CA ARG A 498 -33.68 73.15 -29.40
C ARG A 498 -34.84 73.38 -30.37
N GLU A 499 -35.89 72.57 -30.27
CA GLU A 499 -37.10 72.70 -31.08
C GLU A 499 -37.80 74.05 -30.82
N THR A 500 -37.92 74.44 -29.56
CA THR A 500 -38.54 75.72 -29.15
C THR A 500 -37.74 76.93 -29.64
N ILE A 501 -36.41 76.89 -29.55
CA ILE A 501 -35.51 77.95 -30.07
C ILE A 501 -35.66 78.07 -31.59
N SER A 502 -35.66 76.95 -32.32
CA SER A 502 -35.85 76.93 -33.77
C SER A 502 -37.20 77.53 -34.19
N GLU A 503 -38.27 77.25 -33.45
CA GLU A 503 -39.57 77.88 -33.71
C GLU A 503 -39.56 79.39 -33.39
N THR A 504 -38.89 79.78 -32.32
CA THR A 504 -38.74 81.19 -31.91
C THR A 504 -37.95 81.99 -32.95
N GLU A 505 -36.87 81.43 -33.48
CA GLU A 505 -36.08 82.01 -34.58
C GLU A 505 -36.96 82.28 -35.81
N LYS A 506 -37.79 81.31 -36.22
CA LYS A 506 -38.75 81.47 -37.33
C LYS A 506 -39.77 82.58 -37.07
N ARG A 507 -40.27 82.71 -35.83
CA ARG A 507 -41.18 83.78 -35.43
C ARG A 507 -40.51 85.15 -35.51
N MET A 508 -39.26 85.26 -35.05
CA MET A 508 -38.48 86.50 -35.10
C MET A 508 -38.16 86.92 -36.54
N LYS A 509 -37.76 85.99 -37.41
CA LYS A 509 -37.58 86.29 -38.85
C LYS A 509 -38.84 86.89 -39.47
N ARG A 510 -40.01 86.29 -39.23
CA ARG A 510 -41.30 86.83 -39.70
C ARG A 510 -41.63 88.21 -39.11
N LEU A 511 -41.23 88.48 -37.86
CA LEU A 511 -41.39 89.80 -37.26
C LEU A 511 -40.49 90.83 -37.96
N GLY A 512 -39.25 90.44 -38.28
CA GLY A 512 -38.32 91.26 -39.07
C GLY A 512 -38.87 91.61 -40.45
N ASP A 513 -39.43 90.63 -41.15
CA ASP A 513 -40.08 90.83 -42.47
C ASP A 513 -41.28 91.80 -42.35
N ARG A 514 -42.14 91.61 -41.34
CA ARG A 514 -43.28 92.51 -41.09
C ARG A 514 -42.86 93.93 -40.73
N SER A 515 -41.80 94.09 -39.93
CA SER A 515 -41.25 95.41 -39.60
C SER A 515 -40.68 96.10 -40.84
N GLN A 516 -40.08 95.34 -41.78
CA GLN A 516 -39.62 95.88 -43.05
C GLN A 516 -40.80 96.32 -43.95
N GLU A 517 -41.89 95.56 -43.99
CA GLU A 517 -43.13 95.97 -44.68
C GLU A 517 -43.71 97.27 -44.09
N ILE A 518 -43.77 97.37 -42.76
CA ILE A 518 -44.24 98.59 -42.06
C ILE A 518 -43.33 99.78 -42.40
N SER A 519 -42.01 99.60 -42.39
CA SER A 519 -41.07 100.66 -42.77
C SER A 519 -41.33 101.19 -44.19
N GLY A 520 -41.67 100.29 -45.12
CA GLY A 520 -42.11 100.67 -46.48
C GLY A 520 -43.39 101.49 -46.50
N ILE A 521 -44.40 101.11 -45.70
CA ILE A 521 -45.67 101.85 -45.57
C ILE A 521 -45.43 103.23 -44.94
N VAL A 522 -44.65 103.32 -43.88
CA VAL A 522 -44.34 104.58 -43.19
C VAL A 522 -43.62 105.55 -44.13
N ASN A 523 -42.67 105.06 -44.92
CA ASN A 523 -41.98 105.87 -45.93
C ASN A 523 -42.93 106.39 -47.03
N LEU A 524 -43.90 105.56 -47.45
CA LEU A 524 -44.95 105.97 -48.38
C LEU A 524 -45.84 107.06 -47.76
N ILE A 525 -46.24 106.93 -46.50
CA ILE A 525 -47.04 107.95 -45.81
C ILE A 525 -46.25 109.25 -45.68
N ASN A 526 -44.96 109.19 -45.31
CA ASN A 526 -44.10 110.37 -45.25
C ASN A 526 -44.03 111.07 -46.62
N THR A 527 -43.90 110.30 -47.70
CA THR A 527 -43.94 110.83 -49.08
C THR A 527 -45.29 111.48 -49.42
N ILE A 528 -46.41 110.90 -48.97
CA ILE A 528 -47.75 111.48 -49.16
C ILE A 528 -47.91 112.76 -48.35
N ALA A 529 -47.44 112.78 -47.09
CA ALA A 529 -47.49 113.94 -46.22
C ALA A 529 -46.63 115.09 -46.77
N GLU A 530 -45.43 114.80 -47.28
CA GLU A 530 -44.58 115.77 -47.98
C GLU A 530 -45.27 116.35 -49.23
N ARG A 531 -45.86 115.50 -50.08
CA ARG A 531 -46.64 115.96 -51.24
C ARG A 531 -47.84 116.81 -50.81
N THR A 532 -48.51 116.45 -49.73
CA THR A 532 -49.66 117.18 -49.19
C THR A 532 -49.22 118.54 -48.64
N HIS A 533 -48.07 118.60 -47.97
CA HIS A 533 -47.47 119.84 -47.50
C HIS A 533 -47.16 120.79 -48.66
N ILE A 534 -46.55 120.28 -49.74
CA ILE A 534 -46.27 121.07 -50.95
C ILE A 534 -47.58 121.54 -51.63
N LEU A 535 -48.60 120.68 -51.72
CA LEU A 535 -49.90 121.05 -52.28
C LEU A 535 -50.60 122.13 -51.46
N ALA A 536 -50.56 122.02 -50.13
CA ALA A 536 -51.14 122.99 -49.21
C ALA A 536 -50.41 124.35 -49.28
N LEU A 537 -49.08 124.33 -49.36
CA LEU A 537 -48.27 125.53 -49.57
C LEU A 537 -48.62 126.24 -50.89
N ASN A 538 -48.75 125.48 -51.98
CA ASN A 538 -49.17 126.03 -53.28
C ASN A 538 -50.59 126.61 -53.20
N ALA A 539 -51.51 125.96 -52.50
CA ALA A 539 -52.87 126.45 -52.30
C ALA A 539 -52.90 127.72 -51.44
N SER A 540 -52.10 127.81 -50.37
CA SER A 540 -51.98 129.01 -49.52
C SER A 540 -51.40 130.18 -50.31
N MET A 541 -50.38 129.95 -51.15
CA MET A 541 -49.82 130.95 -52.06
C MET A 541 -50.86 131.47 -53.07
N HIS A 542 -51.63 130.58 -53.70
CA HIS A 542 -52.71 130.98 -54.63
C HIS A 542 -53.87 131.69 -53.92
N ALA A 543 -54.21 131.29 -52.70
CA ALA A 543 -55.23 131.94 -51.88
C ALA A 543 -54.80 133.36 -51.47
N ALA A 544 -53.53 133.56 -51.12
CA ALA A 544 -52.95 134.88 -50.87
C ALA A 544 -52.98 135.76 -52.14
N SER A 545 -52.72 135.17 -53.31
CA SER A 545 -52.80 135.87 -54.60
C SER A 545 -54.21 136.32 -54.98
N ALA A 546 -55.26 135.69 -54.44
CA ALA A 546 -56.66 136.04 -54.70
C ALA A 546 -57.23 137.14 -53.77
N GLY A 547 -56.43 137.66 -52.83
CA GLY A 547 -56.80 138.76 -51.94
C GLY A 547 -57.97 138.42 -50.99
N GLU A 548 -58.91 139.35 -50.78
CA GLU A 548 -60.05 139.18 -49.87
C GLU A 548 -60.96 137.98 -50.24
N ALA A 549 -61.05 137.62 -51.52
CA ALA A 549 -61.85 136.47 -51.97
C ALA A 549 -61.22 135.10 -51.62
N GLY A 550 -59.90 135.05 -51.42
CA GLY A 550 -59.16 133.83 -51.09
C GLY A 550 -58.99 133.54 -49.60
N ARG A 551 -59.44 134.45 -48.73
CA ARG A 551 -59.13 134.43 -47.28
C ARG A 551 -59.65 133.17 -46.57
N GLY A 552 -60.83 132.66 -46.93
CA GLY A 552 -61.36 131.40 -46.39
C GLY A 552 -60.58 130.17 -46.87
N PHE A 553 -60.09 130.18 -48.11
CA PHE A 553 -59.25 129.11 -48.65
C PHE A 553 -57.84 129.12 -48.04
N ALA A 554 -57.27 130.29 -47.75
CA ALA A 554 -55.96 130.41 -47.11
C ALA A 554 -55.93 129.73 -45.73
N VAL A 555 -56.97 129.94 -44.91
CA VAL A 555 -57.09 129.30 -43.58
C VAL A 555 -57.15 127.77 -43.68
N VAL A 556 -57.87 127.24 -44.67
CA VAL A 556 -57.94 125.79 -44.90
C VAL A 556 -56.59 125.26 -45.40
N ALA A 557 -55.92 125.98 -46.30
CA ALA A 557 -54.60 125.59 -46.81
C ALA A 557 -53.54 125.56 -45.70
N ASP A 558 -53.50 126.56 -44.82
CA ASP A 558 -52.58 126.60 -43.68
C ASP A 558 -52.84 125.45 -42.70
N GLU A 559 -54.13 125.10 -42.44
CA GLU A 559 -54.47 123.96 -41.58
C GLU A 559 -54.09 122.61 -42.22
N VAL A 560 -54.27 122.45 -43.53
CA VAL A 560 -53.80 121.24 -44.26
C VAL A 560 -52.27 121.16 -44.22
N GLN A 561 -51.56 122.28 -44.36
CA GLN A 561 -50.10 122.32 -44.26
C GLN A 561 -49.62 121.89 -42.86
N ARG A 562 -50.28 122.39 -41.81
CA ARG A 562 -50.01 122.02 -40.41
C ARG A 562 -50.27 120.53 -40.15
N LEU A 563 -51.38 119.99 -40.66
CA LEU A 563 -51.70 118.56 -40.57
C LEU A 563 -50.68 117.69 -41.32
N ALA A 564 -50.24 118.12 -42.50
CA ALA A 564 -49.22 117.43 -43.28
C ALA A 564 -47.86 117.41 -42.55
N GLU A 565 -47.45 118.51 -41.94
CA GLU A 565 -46.22 118.57 -41.13
C GLU A 565 -46.33 117.70 -39.87
N SER A 566 -47.47 117.73 -39.18
CA SER A 566 -47.72 116.86 -38.03
C SER A 566 -47.72 115.36 -38.42
N ALA A 567 -48.24 115.03 -39.61
CA ALA A 567 -48.20 113.67 -40.15
C ALA A 567 -46.76 113.24 -40.47
N ARG A 568 -45.94 114.12 -41.05
CA ARG A 568 -44.50 113.87 -41.29
C ARG A 568 -43.75 113.58 -40.00
N GLN A 569 -43.87 114.46 -39.01
CA GLN A 569 -43.23 114.27 -37.71
C GLN A 569 -43.64 112.93 -37.07
N SER A 570 -44.94 112.61 -37.10
CA SER A 570 -45.44 111.34 -36.58
C SER A 570 -44.89 110.14 -37.36
N THR A 571 -44.78 110.23 -38.68
CA THR A 571 -44.17 109.16 -39.48
C THR A 571 -42.68 109.00 -39.23
N ASP A 572 -41.94 110.07 -38.97
CA ASP A 572 -40.52 109.99 -38.63
C ASP A 572 -40.32 109.30 -37.27
N GLU A 573 -41.16 109.62 -36.27
CA GLU A 573 -41.17 108.93 -34.97
C GLU A 573 -41.50 107.44 -35.12
N ILE A 574 -42.52 107.09 -35.92
CA ILE A 574 -42.86 105.69 -36.21
C ILE A 574 -41.71 104.98 -36.96
N SER A 575 -41.08 105.66 -37.92
CA SER A 575 -39.94 105.11 -38.66
C SER A 575 -38.78 104.76 -37.74
N ALA A 576 -38.46 105.64 -36.79
CA ALA A 576 -37.45 105.39 -35.76
C ALA A 576 -37.81 104.18 -34.88
N MET A 577 -39.07 104.08 -34.41
CA MET A 577 -39.53 102.93 -33.62
C MET A 577 -39.44 101.61 -34.40
N VAL A 578 -39.89 101.59 -35.66
CA VAL A 578 -39.86 100.39 -36.51
C VAL A 578 -38.41 99.98 -36.83
N ASN A 579 -37.51 100.95 -37.03
CA ASN A 579 -36.09 100.65 -37.21
C ASN A 579 -35.46 100.04 -35.94
N ASN A 580 -35.81 100.54 -34.75
CA ASN A 580 -35.35 99.95 -33.49
C ASN A 580 -35.86 98.51 -33.32
N ILE A 581 -37.15 98.27 -33.58
CA ILE A 581 -37.73 96.91 -33.57
C ILE A 581 -36.96 95.98 -34.52
N ARG A 582 -36.60 96.47 -35.71
CA ARG A 582 -35.83 95.68 -36.70
C ARG A 582 -34.43 95.33 -36.19
N ILE A 583 -33.72 96.30 -35.59
CA ILE A 583 -32.38 96.09 -35.00
C ILE A 583 -32.47 95.04 -33.89
N GLU A 584 -33.38 95.24 -32.93
CA GLU A 584 -33.59 94.30 -31.81
C GLU A 584 -33.98 92.89 -32.28
N THR A 585 -34.79 92.80 -33.35
CA THR A 585 -35.17 91.51 -33.95
C THR A 585 -33.95 90.81 -34.57
N SER A 586 -33.09 91.55 -35.29
CA SER A 586 -31.86 91.02 -35.88
C SER A 586 -30.87 90.53 -34.82
N ASP A 587 -30.70 91.31 -33.75
CA ASP A 587 -29.85 90.94 -32.62
C ASP A 587 -30.38 89.69 -31.92
N THR A 588 -31.70 89.61 -31.72
CA THR A 588 -32.36 88.43 -31.15
C THR A 588 -32.15 87.17 -32.01
N VAL A 589 -32.25 87.27 -33.35
CA VAL A 589 -31.97 86.13 -34.24
C VAL A 589 -30.51 85.68 -34.13
N THR A 590 -29.56 86.61 -34.02
CA THR A 590 -28.14 86.29 -33.83
C THR A 590 -27.89 85.58 -32.51
N LEU A 591 -28.54 86.02 -31.43
CA LEU A 591 -28.52 85.35 -30.13
C LEU A 591 -29.11 83.93 -30.23
N MET A 592 -30.23 83.74 -30.94
CA MET A 592 -30.84 82.42 -31.13
C MET A 592 -29.89 81.45 -31.85
N ASN A 593 -29.16 81.89 -32.88
CA ASN A 593 -28.15 81.06 -33.55
C ASN A 593 -27.02 80.62 -32.60
N THR A 594 -26.60 81.51 -31.71
CA THR A 594 -25.59 81.20 -30.68
C THR A 594 -26.14 80.17 -29.69
N LEU A 595 -27.39 80.33 -29.24
CA LEU A 595 -28.06 79.38 -28.36
C LEU A 595 -28.23 78.00 -29.00
N ILE A 596 -28.53 77.92 -30.31
CA ILE A 596 -28.60 76.63 -31.03
C ILE A 596 -27.27 75.88 -30.95
N SER A 597 -26.14 76.58 -31.13
CA SER A 597 -24.80 75.98 -31.02
C SER A 597 -24.53 75.49 -29.59
N GLN A 598 -24.83 76.31 -28.58
CA GLN A 598 -24.62 75.95 -27.17
C GLN A 598 -25.47 74.74 -26.75
N VAL A 599 -26.73 74.69 -27.19
CA VAL A 599 -27.64 73.56 -26.94
C VAL A 599 -27.16 72.29 -27.66
N ALA A 600 -26.63 72.40 -28.88
CA ALA A 600 -26.04 71.26 -29.59
C ALA A 600 -24.81 70.69 -28.87
N ASP A 601 -23.92 71.56 -28.38
CA ASP A 601 -22.77 71.14 -27.57
C ASP A 601 -23.20 70.53 -26.23
N GLY A 602 -24.21 71.10 -25.57
CA GLY A 602 -24.80 70.56 -24.35
C GLY A 602 -25.38 69.16 -24.56
N SER A 603 -26.12 68.94 -25.66
CA SER A 603 -26.65 67.63 -26.05
C SER A 603 -25.52 66.61 -26.24
N ARG A 604 -24.47 66.99 -26.97
CA ARG A 604 -23.31 66.12 -27.23
C ARG A 604 -22.60 65.71 -25.93
N LEU A 605 -22.40 66.65 -25.00
CA LEU A 605 -21.78 66.36 -23.70
C LEU A 605 -22.65 65.43 -22.84
N ALA A 606 -23.97 65.63 -22.84
CA ALA A 606 -24.90 64.77 -22.12
C ALA A 606 -24.95 63.35 -22.70
N GLU A 607 -24.95 63.20 -24.03
CA GLU A 607 -24.84 61.89 -24.70
C GLU A 607 -23.52 61.18 -24.34
N GLN A 608 -22.40 61.91 -24.33
CA GLN A 608 -21.10 61.37 -23.92
C GLN A 608 -21.11 60.91 -22.45
N ALA A 609 -21.73 61.68 -21.55
CA ALA A 609 -21.91 61.28 -20.16
C ALA A 609 -22.76 60.00 -20.05
N GLY A 610 -23.86 59.92 -20.79
CA GLY A 610 -24.71 58.73 -20.84
C GLY A 610 -23.96 57.48 -21.28
N LYS A 611 -23.10 57.60 -22.31
CA LYS A 611 -22.23 56.50 -22.74
C LYS A 611 -21.21 56.08 -21.67
N LYS A 612 -20.62 57.03 -20.95
CA LYS A 612 -19.70 56.73 -19.83
C LYS A 612 -20.39 56.06 -18.65
N MET A 613 -21.68 56.34 -18.42
CA MET A 613 -22.46 55.61 -17.40
C MET A 613 -22.71 54.16 -17.86
N GLU A 614 -22.99 53.92 -19.13
CA GLU A 614 -23.11 52.56 -19.69
C GLU A 614 -21.80 51.77 -19.58
N ASP A 615 -20.66 52.39 -19.89
CA ASP A 615 -19.34 51.77 -19.74
C ASP A 615 -19.08 51.41 -18.26
N THR A 616 -19.43 52.32 -17.32
CA THR A 616 -19.31 52.10 -15.88
C THR A 616 -20.21 50.96 -15.40
N GLU A 617 -21.47 50.92 -15.84
CA GLU A 617 -22.41 49.83 -15.53
C GLU A 617 -21.85 48.47 -15.98
N SER A 618 -21.30 48.40 -17.20
CA SER A 618 -20.69 47.18 -17.72
C SER A 618 -19.47 46.75 -16.90
N ALA A 619 -18.58 47.68 -16.56
CA ALA A 619 -17.39 47.39 -15.76
C ALA A 619 -17.75 46.89 -14.35
N THR A 620 -18.77 47.49 -13.73
CA THR A 620 -19.25 47.07 -12.40
C THR A 620 -19.92 45.69 -12.44
N ARG A 621 -20.63 45.33 -13.51
CA ARG A 621 -21.12 43.94 -13.70
C ARG A 621 -19.99 42.92 -13.76
N THR A 622 -18.90 43.22 -14.47
CA THR A 622 -17.73 42.36 -14.48
C THR A 622 -17.07 42.26 -13.10
N LEU A 623 -17.04 43.36 -12.34
CA LEU A 623 -16.56 43.36 -10.96
C LEU A 623 -17.38 42.41 -10.08
N VAL A 624 -18.71 42.43 -10.17
CA VAL A 624 -19.61 41.52 -9.44
C VAL A 624 -19.24 40.06 -9.70
N LEU A 625 -19.10 39.65 -10.97
CA LEU A 625 -18.73 38.29 -11.33
C LEU A 625 -17.38 37.86 -10.73
N ASN A 626 -16.39 38.76 -10.76
CA ASN A 626 -15.08 38.49 -10.19
C ASN A 626 -15.14 38.36 -8.66
N VAL A 627 -15.91 39.20 -7.99
CA VAL A 627 -16.08 39.17 -6.53
C VAL A 627 -16.77 37.87 -6.09
N GLN A 628 -17.79 37.42 -6.83
CA GLN A 628 -18.46 36.14 -6.56
C GLN A 628 -17.49 34.95 -6.71
N SER A 629 -16.68 34.95 -7.78
CA SER A 629 -15.63 33.94 -7.96
C SER A 629 -14.59 33.94 -6.82
N ILE A 630 -14.19 35.12 -6.33
CA ILE A 630 -13.29 35.24 -5.17
C ILE A 630 -13.94 34.64 -3.92
N ALA A 631 -15.22 34.91 -3.67
CA ALA A 631 -15.94 34.36 -2.51
C ALA A 631 -16.01 32.82 -2.56
N GLU A 632 -16.31 32.26 -3.73
CA GLU A 632 -16.36 30.82 -3.94
C GLU A 632 -14.98 30.17 -3.73
N HIS A 633 -13.94 30.70 -4.37
CA HIS A 633 -12.57 30.18 -4.23
C HIS A 633 -12.03 30.31 -2.80
N ALA A 634 -12.35 31.39 -2.10
CA ALA A 634 -11.99 31.55 -0.69
C ALA A 634 -12.67 30.47 0.18
N THR A 635 -13.94 30.17 -0.07
CA THR A 635 -14.66 29.11 0.63
C THR A 635 -14.03 27.74 0.38
N GLN A 636 -13.70 27.42 -0.88
CA GLN A 636 -13.00 26.19 -1.25
C GLN A 636 -11.61 26.10 -0.59
N GLN A 637 -10.84 27.19 -0.57
CA GLN A 637 -9.53 27.22 0.08
C GLN A 637 -9.62 27.01 1.59
N ALA A 638 -10.66 27.52 2.25
CA ALA A 638 -10.90 27.27 3.67
C ALA A 638 -11.16 25.77 3.94
N GLU A 639 -11.94 25.12 3.08
CA GLU A 639 -12.19 23.67 3.16
C GLU A 639 -10.91 22.86 2.94
N VAL A 640 -10.12 23.20 1.93
CA VAL A 640 -8.82 22.56 1.67
C VAL A 640 -7.90 22.72 2.88
N ALA A 641 -7.81 23.91 3.47
CA ALA A 641 -7.00 24.13 4.66
C ALA A 641 -7.42 23.23 5.84
N ASN A 642 -8.73 23.03 6.05
CA ASN A 642 -9.25 22.10 7.05
C ASN A 642 -8.88 20.65 6.74
N ARG A 643 -9.03 20.20 5.48
CA ARG A 643 -8.65 18.84 5.08
C ARG A 643 -7.16 18.58 5.26
N VAL A 644 -6.30 19.55 4.96
CA VAL A 644 -4.85 19.42 5.20
C VAL A 644 -4.54 19.42 6.70
N LYS A 645 -5.28 20.19 7.51
CA LYS A 645 -5.15 20.17 8.97
C LYS A 645 -5.49 18.80 9.55
N ASP A 646 -6.55 18.15 9.05
CA ASP A 646 -6.94 16.80 9.48
C ASP A 646 -5.88 15.77 9.08
N ARG A 647 -5.33 15.87 7.86
CA ARG A 647 -4.20 15.03 7.44
C ARG A 647 -2.97 15.24 8.32
N ALA A 648 -2.65 16.48 8.68
CA ALA A 648 -1.57 16.80 9.60
C ALA A 648 -1.78 16.13 10.99
N ALA A 649 -3.02 16.07 11.48
CA ALA A 649 -3.35 15.35 12.71
C ALA A 649 -3.13 13.82 12.61
N ILE A 650 -3.39 13.23 11.44
CA ILE A 650 -3.08 11.82 11.16
C ILE A 650 -1.57 11.60 11.19
N ILE A 651 -0.79 12.43 10.49
CA ILE A 651 0.68 12.30 10.47
C ILE A 651 1.24 12.43 11.88
N ARG A 652 0.76 13.38 12.70
CA ARG A 652 1.14 13.49 14.13
C ARG A 652 0.94 12.16 14.87
N THR A 653 -0.19 11.51 14.67
CA THR A 653 -0.52 10.23 15.31
C THR A 653 0.41 9.11 14.84
N ILE A 654 0.78 9.12 13.55
CA ILE A 654 1.76 8.17 12.99
C ILE A 654 3.14 8.42 13.61
N SER A 655 3.63 9.66 13.65
CA SER A 655 4.92 9.98 14.27
C SER A 655 4.97 9.59 15.76
N GLU A 656 3.87 9.75 16.50
CA GLU A 656 3.73 9.26 17.88
C GLU A 656 3.85 7.72 17.97
N LYS A 657 3.21 6.99 17.04
CA LYS A 657 3.31 5.52 16.96
C LYS A 657 4.73 5.07 16.60
N THR A 658 5.38 5.74 15.65
CA THR A 658 6.78 5.52 15.27
C THR A 658 7.70 5.70 16.48
N GLY A 659 7.51 6.76 17.26
CA GLY A 659 8.27 6.99 18.50
C GLY A 659 8.13 5.84 19.51
N LYS A 660 6.91 5.31 19.71
CA LYS A 660 6.67 4.15 20.57
C LYS A 660 7.32 2.87 20.03
N GLN A 661 7.26 2.64 18.72
CA GLN A 661 7.88 1.47 18.09
C GLN A 661 9.40 1.51 18.19
N LEU A 662 10.03 2.68 18.01
CA LEU A 662 11.47 2.86 18.19
C LEU A 662 11.91 2.63 19.63
N ALA A 663 11.11 3.04 20.61
CA ALA A 663 11.37 2.75 22.02
C ALA A 663 11.37 1.23 22.29
N ALA A 664 10.40 0.49 21.75
CA ALA A 664 10.36 -0.98 21.86
C ALA A 664 11.51 -1.65 21.08
N GLN A 665 11.86 -1.14 19.90
CA GLN A 665 12.99 -1.64 19.11
C GLN A 665 14.32 -1.49 19.85
N LYS A 666 14.48 -0.39 20.59
CA LYS A 666 15.65 -0.18 21.46
C LYS A 666 15.76 -1.29 22.51
N GLU A 667 14.67 -1.63 23.19
CA GLU A 667 14.64 -2.70 24.21
C GLU A 667 15.01 -4.08 23.62
N PHE A 668 14.51 -4.40 22.43
CA PHE A 668 14.91 -5.64 21.74
C PHE A 668 16.38 -5.64 21.34
N THR A 669 16.89 -4.50 20.89
CA THR A 669 18.29 -4.35 20.49
C THR A 669 19.23 -4.47 21.71
N ASP A 670 18.85 -3.89 22.84
CA ASP A 670 19.54 -4.06 24.13
C ASP A 670 19.56 -5.53 24.55
N SER A 671 18.44 -6.24 24.38
CA SER A 671 18.36 -7.67 24.69
C SER A 671 19.25 -8.53 23.78
N LEU A 672 19.31 -8.22 22.48
CA LEU A 672 20.20 -8.89 21.52
C LEU A 672 21.67 -8.64 21.84
N HIS A 673 22.02 -7.39 22.16
CA HIS A 673 23.36 -7.01 22.60
C HIS A 673 23.79 -7.82 23.82
N ASN A 674 22.95 -7.87 24.87
CA ASN A 674 23.23 -8.63 26.08
C ASN A 674 23.34 -10.15 25.83
N CYS A 675 22.51 -10.70 24.93
CA CYS A 675 22.55 -12.12 24.56
C CYS A 675 23.85 -12.47 23.83
N ALA A 676 24.26 -11.64 22.87
CA ALA A 676 25.51 -11.80 22.14
C ALA A 676 26.73 -11.68 23.06
N GLU A 677 26.72 -10.71 23.98
CA GLU A 677 27.77 -10.56 25.00
C GLU A 677 27.85 -11.79 25.91
N THR A 678 26.71 -12.30 26.38
CA THR A 678 26.65 -13.52 27.19
C THR A 678 27.18 -14.72 26.41
N LEU A 679 26.82 -14.86 25.13
CA LEU A 679 27.28 -15.97 24.29
C LEU A 679 28.80 -15.91 24.06
N LEU A 680 29.35 -14.71 23.84
CA LEU A 680 30.79 -14.48 23.78
C LEU A 680 31.49 -14.87 25.08
N GLU A 681 30.94 -14.46 26.23
CA GLU A 681 31.47 -14.83 27.54
C GLU A 681 31.50 -16.36 27.71
N ARG A 682 30.43 -17.07 27.31
CA ARG A 682 30.33 -18.54 27.40
C ARG A 682 31.31 -19.26 26.48
N VAL A 683 31.52 -18.75 25.27
CA VAL A 683 32.43 -19.34 24.28
C VAL A 683 33.89 -19.06 24.61
N ASN A 684 34.21 -17.87 25.14
CA ASN A 684 35.58 -17.48 25.49
C ASN A 684 36.19 -18.30 26.64
N VAL A 685 35.41 -19.10 27.36
CA VAL A 685 35.94 -20.06 28.36
C VAL A 685 36.58 -21.29 27.71
N PHE A 686 36.37 -21.52 26.41
CA PHE A 686 37.02 -22.61 25.67
C PHE A 686 38.34 -22.14 25.06
N SER A 687 39.41 -22.91 25.25
CA SER A 687 40.67 -22.69 24.55
C SER A 687 40.56 -23.31 23.16
N LEU A 688 40.42 -22.46 22.14
CA LEU A 688 40.25 -22.86 20.76
C LEU A 688 41.59 -22.85 20.02
N PRO A 689 41.87 -23.82 19.15
CA PRO A 689 43.04 -23.80 18.28
C PRO A 689 42.98 -22.62 17.31
N GLU A 690 44.13 -22.02 17.02
CA GLU A 690 44.28 -21.05 15.93
C GLU A 690 43.94 -21.75 14.62
N MET A 691 42.88 -21.31 13.96
CA MET A 691 42.53 -21.77 12.62
C MET A 691 43.15 -20.79 11.62
N GLU A 692 43.81 -21.31 10.58
CA GLU A 692 44.22 -20.49 9.43
C GLU A 692 42.95 -19.81 8.87
N ARG A 693 42.90 -18.47 8.96
CA ARG A 693 41.80 -17.70 8.38
C ARG A 693 41.85 -17.87 6.86
N GLU A 694 40.94 -18.68 6.32
CA GLU A 694 40.59 -18.52 4.90
C GLU A 694 39.97 -17.13 4.74
N GLU A 695 40.67 -16.24 4.04
CA GLU A 695 40.19 -14.91 3.68
C GLU A 695 38.85 -15.03 2.93
N ARG A 696 37.74 -14.81 3.65
CA ARG A 696 36.48 -14.46 3.00
C ARG A 696 36.66 -13.06 2.43
N VAL A 697 36.84 -13.00 1.11
CA VAL A 697 36.68 -11.79 0.31
C VAL A 697 35.25 -11.29 0.50
N VAL A 698 35.07 -10.36 1.43
CA VAL A 698 33.85 -9.55 1.52
C VAL A 698 33.86 -8.64 0.31
N THR A 699 33.07 -8.96 -0.71
CA THR A 699 32.72 -8.02 -1.76
C THR A 699 31.85 -6.93 -1.12
N THR A 700 32.48 -5.87 -0.64
CA THR A 700 31.81 -4.61 -0.31
C THR A 700 31.16 -4.06 -1.58
N GLY A 701 29.87 -4.29 -1.73
CA GLY A 701 29.01 -3.56 -2.66
C GLY A 701 28.87 -2.11 -2.17
N ALA A 702 29.85 -1.28 -2.48
CA ALA A 702 29.74 0.16 -2.35
C ALA A 702 29.01 0.69 -3.59
N ASN A 703 27.71 0.97 -3.45
CA ASN A 703 27.04 2.01 -4.22
C ASN A 703 25.84 2.53 -3.42
N VAL A 704 26.13 3.40 -2.45
CA VAL A 704 25.15 4.36 -1.95
C VAL A 704 25.70 5.74 -2.30
N THR A 705 25.15 6.30 -3.36
CA THR A 705 25.37 7.69 -3.76
C THR A 705 24.81 8.60 -2.65
N PRO A 706 25.55 9.61 -2.17
CA PRO A 706 24.97 10.61 -1.29
C PRO A 706 24.03 11.48 -2.12
N ILE A 707 22.75 11.54 -1.73
CA ILE A 707 21.85 12.59 -2.21
C ILE A 707 22.37 13.90 -1.61
N GLN A 708 23.10 14.66 -2.42
CA GLN A 708 23.38 16.05 -2.14
C GLN A 708 22.07 16.82 -2.11
N SER A 709 21.83 17.46 -0.96
CA SER A 709 20.90 18.57 -0.81
C SER A 709 21.25 19.68 -1.81
N ALA A 710 20.31 20.01 -2.69
CA ALA A 710 20.33 21.26 -3.44
C ALA A 710 19.08 22.07 -3.05
N GLY A 711 19.34 23.30 -2.59
CA GLY A 711 18.49 24.50 -2.75
C GLY A 711 17.04 24.43 -2.35
#